data_AF-A0A9W6LNA4-F1
#
_entry.id   AF-A0A9W6LNA4-F1
#
_cell.length_a   1.000
_cell.length_b   1.000
_cell.length_c   1.000
_cell.angle_alpha   90.00
_cell.angle_beta   90.00
_cell.angle_gamma   90.00
#
_symmetry.space_group_name_H-M   'P 1'
#
loop_
_entity.id
_entity.type
_entity.pdbx_description
1 polymer ?
#
loop_
_entity_poly.entity_id
_entity_poly.type
_entity_poly.pdbx_seq_one_letter_code
_entity_poly.pdbx_strand_id
1 'polypeptide(L)'
;MKKRVHEVAKEYNMSNKDFLDLVHELGIDANSHLCGLEDSDIERIAKHLGTEEDSSGDKKKKKKKKRSKGAKESKKETSKETKEKTSHKKKKGRRSDFIVNKAEEVEEVVIEEDGLKVIKLAGEITLGDFATKLKISSTELIKKLFLKGQMLTINSTLPMEIAEEIAEEYDAIIEIEEPEELEFGEKFALEIEDKEEELQERPPVITIMGHVDHGKTSLLDAIRAANVADGEAGGITQKIGAYQITKNGQKITFVDTPGHEAFTDMRARGAQVTDIAILVVAADDGVMPQTVEALAHAKSANVPIIIAVNKIDKPEADPSRVKNELMEHGIVPVEWGGDVEFVEVSAKQRINLDGLLETILLTSEILELRANPKKRAKGIVLESRLDPKVGPIADVLIQEGELKVGDIIVAGEANGRVRALINDKGDRVDNIGLSQPTEIIGFNAVPGAGDVVYVIQNEQHAKRIVEEMARERKMATTAKKSITLESLSQTLEEAAIKELNIILRADSKGSVEALKDSLNKISTDEVAVNIIQAASGAITESDVRLAEVSNAIIIGFHVRPTTKALKDAEAAGVEIRTSSIIYHITEDIEKALTGMLEPEFKEIYLGRIEIKKVFNITGFGKVAGCFVVDGKVKNDSNIRLLRNGVVVYEGALSTLKRYKDDAKEVVAGQECGLGIKNFNDIKEGDIVEAFDVQEIKRTLR
;
A
#
# COMPACT_ATOMS: atom_id res chain seq x y z
N MET A 1 -7.43 -55.90 -6.20
CA MET A 1 -5.96 -56.01 -5.99
C MET A 1 -5.72 -55.28 -4.68
N LYS A 2 -5.23 -55.91 -3.60
CA LYS A 2 -5.26 -55.25 -2.27
C LYS A 2 -4.39 -53.99 -2.27
N LYS A 3 -5.01 -52.80 -2.26
CA LYS A 3 -4.30 -51.51 -2.10
C LYS A 3 -4.05 -51.28 -0.61
N ARG A 4 -2.89 -50.74 -0.26
CA ARG A 4 -2.57 -50.45 1.14
C ARG A 4 -3.23 -49.15 1.58
N VAL A 5 -3.57 -49.05 2.86
CA VAL A 5 -4.24 -47.87 3.44
C VAL A 5 -3.51 -46.57 3.09
N HIS A 6 -2.18 -46.50 3.19
CA HIS A 6 -1.43 -45.28 2.84
C HIS A 6 -1.46 -44.93 1.34
N GLU A 7 -1.65 -45.91 0.45
CA GLU A 7 -1.75 -45.67 -0.99
C GLU A 7 -3.09 -45.00 -1.29
N VAL A 8 -4.17 -45.47 -0.65
CA VAL A 8 -5.51 -44.89 -0.79
C VAL A 8 -5.61 -43.54 -0.09
N ALA A 9 -5.02 -43.37 1.10
CA ALA A 9 -4.94 -42.09 1.80
C ALA A 9 -4.30 -40.99 0.93
N LYS A 10 -3.25 -41.36 0.18
CA LYS A 10 -2.58 -40.45 -0.75
C LYS A 10 -3.44 -40.10 -1.98
N GLU A 11 -4.25 -41.02 -2.47
CA GLU A 11 -5.20 -40.76 -3.57
C GLU A 11 -6.24 -39.71 -3.18
N TYR A 12 -6.68 -39.70 -1.93
CA TYR A 12 -7.62 -38.71 -1.38
C TYR A 12 -6.94 -37.51 -0.72
N ASN A 13 -5.62 -37.38 -0.84
CA ASN A 13 -4.82 -36.27 -0.30
C ASN A 13 -4.98 -36.08 1.24
N MET A 14 -5.20 -37.17 1.97
CA MET A 14 -5.36 -37.19 3.44
C MET A 14 -4.10 -37.71 4.13
N SER A 15 -3.90 -37.32 5.40
CA SER A 15 -2.83 -37.91 6.21
C SER A 15 -3.16 -39.37 6.55
N ASN A 16 -2.14 -40.21 6.73
CA ASN A 16 -2.35 -41.63 7.08
C ASN A 16 -3.11 -41.81 8.41
N LYS A 17 -3.00 -40.84 9.33
CA LYS A 17 -3.68 -40.88 10.62
C LYS A 17 -5.17 -40.59 10.45
N ASP A 18 -5.50 -39.48 9.80
CA ASP A 18 -6.90 -39.07 9.57
C ASP A 18 -7.65 -40.08 8.70
N PHE A 19 -6.94 -40.68 7.72
CA PHE A 19 -7.52 -41.72 6.88
C PHE A 19 -7.76 -43.03 7.64
N LEU A 20 -6.88 -43.41 8.59
CA LEU A 20 -7.12 -44.59 9.44
C LEU A 20 -8.31 -44.37 10.38
N ASP A 21 -8.47 -43.17 10.93
CA ASP A 21 -9.61 -42.82 11.78
C ASP A 21 -10.93 -42.95 10.99
N LEU A 22 -10.98 -42.46 9.74
CA LEU A 22 -12.13 -42.63 8.85
C LEU A 22 -12.44 -44.11 8.53
N VAL A 23 -11.41 -44.92 8.32
CA VAL A 23 -11.55 -46.37 8.05
C VAL A 23 -12.13 -47.09 9.28
N HIS A 24 -11.71 -46.70 10.49
CA HIS A 24 -12.27 -47.21 11.74
C HIS A 24 -13.72 -46.76 11.98
N GLU A 25 -14.08 -45.51 11.65
CA GLU A 25 -15.46 -45.03 11.72
C GLU A 25 -16.41 -45.82 10.80
N LEU A 26 -15.91 -46.25 9.64
CA LEU A 26 -16.66 -47.10 8.70
C LEU A 26 -16.70 -48.58 9.10
N GLY A 27 -16.11 -48.94 10.25
CA GLY A 27 -16.10 -50.30 10.79
C GLY A 27 -15.22 -51.29 10.03
N ILE A 28 -14.21 -50.79 9.29
CA ILE A 28 -13.25 -51.61 8.54
C ILE A 28 -12.03 -51.86 9.44
N ASP A 29 -11.64 -53.13 9.59
CA ASP A 29 -10.61 -53.55 10.54
C ASP A 29 -9.20 -53.35 9.96
N ALA A 30 -8.65 -52.14 10.12
CA ALA A 30 -7.34 -51.76 9.62
C ALA A 30 -6.48 -51.08 10.70
N ASN A 31 -5.65 -51.85 11.40
CA ASN A 31 -4.86 -51.35 12.54
C ASN A 31 -3.53 -50.68 12.15
N SER A 32 -3.24 -50.51 10.86
CA SER A 32 -1.98 -49.92 10.37
C SER A 32 -2.09 -49.39 8.94
N HIS A 33 -1.32 -48.35 8.62
CA HIS A 33 -1.21 -47.74 7.29
C HIS A 33 -0.65 -48.69 6.21
N LEU A 34 -0.07 -49.83 6.62
CA LEU A 34 0.41 -50.90 5.74
C LEU A 34 -0.63 -52.01 5.51
N CYS A 35 -1.77 -51.99 6.19
CA CYS A 35 -2.84 -52.96 6.00
C CYS A 35 -3.41 -52.86 4.58
N GLY A 36 -3.79 -54.00 3.99
CA GLY A 36 -4.37 -54.04 2.66
C GLY A 36 -5.89 -53.99 2.72
N LEU A 37 -6.49 -53.01 2.07
CA LEU A 37 -7.95 -52.88 1.92
C LEU A 37 -8.44 -53.74 0.75
N GLU A 38 -9.62 -54.35 0.91
CA GLU A 38 -10.27 -55.06 -0.19
C GLU A 38 -11.03 -54.08 -1.09
N ASP A 39 -11.26 -54.47 -2.34
CA ASP A 39 -11.89 -53.58 -3.33
C ASP A 39 -13.31 -53.15 -2.87
N SER A 40 -14.01 -53.98 -2.07
CA SER A 40 -15.29 -53.64 -1.45
C SER A 40 -15.21 -52.59 -0.34
N ASP A 41 -14.08 -52.52 0.37
CA ASP A 41 -13.86 -51.55 1.44
C ASP A 41 -13.53 -50.18 0.83
N ILE A 42 -12.76 -50.18 -0.25
CA ILE A 42 -12.43 -48.96 -1.02
C ILE A 42 -13.69 -48.33 -1.61
N GLU A 43 -14.63 -49.13 -2.15
CA GLU A 43 -15.91 -48.62 -2.64
C GLU A 43 -16.77 -47.96 -1.55
N ARG A 44 -16.76 -48.53 -0.33
CA ARG A 44 -17.49 -47.93 0.82
C ARG A 44 -16.87 -46.60 1.23
N ILE A 45 -15.55 -46.52 1.26
CA ILE A 45 -14.80 -45.29 1.56
C ILE A 45 -15.06 -44.23 0.48
N ALA A 46 -15.01 -44.61 -0.80
CA ALA A 46 -15.30 -43.71 -1.92
C ALA A 46 -16.74 -43.16 -1.90
N LYS A 47 -17.71 -43.99 -1.52
CA LYS A 47 -19.11 -43.57 -1.37
C LYS A 47 -19.29 -42.58 -0.21
N HIS A 48 -18.55 -42.75 0.88
CA HIS A 48 -18.57 -41.84 2.01
C HIS A 48 -17.87 -40.50 1.69
N LEU A 49 -16.80 -40.53 0.90
CA LEU A 49 -16.06 -39.35 0.45
C LEU A 49 -16.69 -38.64 -0.77
N GLY A 50 -17.83 -39.13 -1.29
CA GLY A 50 -18.72 -38.36 -2.15
C GLY A 50 -18.27 -38.14 -3.59
N THR A 51 -17.57 -39.08 -4.23
CA THR A 51 -17.27 -39.00 -5.68
C THR A 51 -18.08 -40.02 -6.48
N GLU A 52 -19.22 -39.61 -7.04
CA GLU A 52 -19.90 -40.31 -8.13
C GLU A 52 -19.27 -39.87 -9.47
N GLU A 53 -18.58 -40.78 -10.16
CA GLU A 53 -18.27 -40.64 -11.59
C GLU A 53 -19.50 -41.02 -12.41
N ASP A 54 -20.15 -40.03 -13.00
CA ASP A 54 -21.27 -40.18 -13.92
C ASP A 54 -20.85 -40.96 -15.19
N SER A 55 -21.45 -42.15 -15.36
CA SER A 55 -21.39 -42.92 -16.60
C SER A 55 -22.77 -43.42 -17.01
N SER A 56 -23.42 -42.78 -17.99
CA SER A 56 -24.30 -43.45 -18.97
C SER A 56 -24.74 -42.52 -20.11
N GLY A 57 -24.22 -42.74 -21.33
CA GLY A 57 -25.04 -43.03 -22.53
C GLY A 57 -24.74 -42.02 -23.65
N ASP A 58 -24.57 -42.35 -24.94
CA ASP A 58 -25.08 -43.47 -25.71
C ASP A 58 -24.22 -43.76 -26.97
N LYS A 59 -24.35 -45.00 -27.44
CA LYS A 59 -23.67 -45.71 -28.53
C LYS A 59 -24.00 -45.14 -29.93
N LYS A 60 -23.06 -45.26 -30.89
CA LYS A 60 -23.21 -46.15 -32.09
C LYS A 60 -22.10 -46.02 -33.17
N LYS A 61 -21.72 -47.23 -33.66
CA LYS A 61 -21.18 -47.64 -34.99
C LYS A 61 -19.71 -47.29 -35.31
N LYS A 62 -18.74 -48.23 -35.30
CA LYS A 62 -18.46 -49.43 -36.14
C LYS A 62 -18.49 -49.22 -37.67
N LYS A 63 -17.30 -49.22 -38.30
CA LYS A 63 -16.82 -50.11 -39.41
C LYS A 63 -15.50 -49.53 -40.00
N LYS A 64 -14.33 -50.20 -39.90
CA LYS A 64 -13.77 -51.35 -40.65
C LYS A 64 -12.94 -50.98 -41.90
N LYS A 65 -11.66 -51.41 -41.88
CA LYS A 65 -10.80 -51.97 -42.98
C LYS A 65 -10.34 -51.00 -44.09
N LYS A 66 -9.18 -51.11 -44.76
CA LYS A 66 -8.00 -52.02 -44.82
C LYS A 66 -7.00 -51.37 -45.82
N ARG A 67 -5.68 -51.63 -45.66
CA ARG A 67 -4.59 -51.92 -46.67
C ARG A 67 -4.63 -51.23 -48.05
N SER A 68 -3.54 -50.74 -48.66
CA SER A 68 -2.22 -51.36 -48.96
C SER A 68 -1.29 -50.29 -49.61
N LYS A 69 -0.02 -50.15 -49.21
CA LYS A 69 1.24 -50.66 -49.81
C LYS A 69 1.67 -50.13 -51.20
N GLY A 70 2.93 -49.65 -51.23
CA GLY A 70 3.84 -49.49 -52.39
C GLY A 70 4.91 -48.43 -52.04
N ALA A 71 6.14 -48.71 -51.58
CA ALA A 71 7.30 -49.44 -52.12
C ALA A 71 8.40 -48.50 -52.68
N LYS A 72 9.62 -48.62 -52.09
CA LYS A 72 11.00 -48.40 -52.63
C LYS A 72 11.42 -46.97 -53.07
N GLU A 73 12.66 -46.51 -53.00
CA GLU A 73 14.00 -47.09 -52.78
C GLU A 73 15.00 -45.96 -52.41
N SER A 74 15.80 -46.12 -51.35
CA SER A 74 17.28 -46.17 -51.30
C SER A 74 18.12 -44.98 -51.80
N LYS A 75 18.99 -44.45 -50.92
CA LYS A 75 20.45 -44.71 -50.99
C LYS A 75 21.18 -44.26 -49.71
N LYS A 76 22.02 -45.17 -49.22
CA LYS A 76 23.03 -45.06 -48.16
C LYS A 76 24.36 -44.80 -48.85
N GLU A 77 25.20 -43.93 -48.30
CA GLU A 77 26.65 -44.04 -48.42
C GLU A 77 27.32 -43.91 -47.04
N THR A 78 27.85 -45.05 -46.62
CA THR A 78 29.05 -45.32 -45.80
C THR A 78 30.29 -44.52 -46.30
N SER A 79 31.36 -44.21 -45.56
CA SER A 79 32.20 -45.04 -44.67
C SER A 79 33.44 -44.25 -44.17
N LYS A 80 34.02 -44.71 -43.03
CA LYS A 80 35.46 -44.95 -42.71
C LYS A 80 36.42 -43.76 -42.51
N GLU A 81 36.97 -43.57 -41.30
CA GLU A 81 38.21 -44.15 -40.72
C GLU A 81 39.42 -43.22 -40.89
N THR A 82 39.99 -42.72 -39.78
CA THR A 82 41.39 -43.01 -39.42
C THR A 82 41.66 -42.70 -37.94
N LYS A 83 42.33 -43.64 -37.26
CA LYS A 83 43.06 -43.46 -36.00
C LYS A 83 44.45 -42.89 -36.33
N GLU A 84 45.00 -42.02 -35.48
CA GLU A 84 46.37 -42.20 -34.98
C GLU A 84 46.70 -41.30 -33.78
N LYS A 85 47.53 -41.86 -32.89
CA LYS A 85 48.07 -41.28 -31.65
C LYS A 85 49.36 -40.51 -31.96
N THR A 86 49.63 -39.40 -31.28
CA THR A 86 50.72 -39.24 -30.28
C THR A 86 51.19 -37.78 -30.04
N SER A 87 51.30 -37.45 -28.74
CA SER A 87 52.28 -36.61 -28.03
C SER A 87 52.47 -35.11 -28.29
N HIS A 88 52.16 -34.35 -27.22
CA HIS A 88 52.91 -33.25 -26.60
C HIS A 88 53.11 -31.90 -27.35
N LYS A 89 52.38 -30.86 -26.92
CA LYS A 89 52.90 -29.78 -26.03
C LYS A 89 51.86 -28.67 -25.76
N LYS A 90 51.76 -28.32 -24.48
CA LYS A 90 51.20 -27.11 -23.82
C LYS A 90 50.69 -25.96 -24.72
N LYS A 91 49.44 -25.53 -24.48
CA LYS A 91 49.11 -24.08 -24.38
C LYS A 91 47.86 -23.85 -23.51
N LYS A 92 47.99 -22.85 -22.65
CA LYS A 92 47.08 -22.37 -21.60
C LYS A 92 45.67 -22.08 -22.14
N GLY A 93 44.66 -22.73 -21.57
CA GLY A 93 43.24 -22.33 -21.62
C GLY A 93 42.78 -22.09 -20.19
N ARG A 94 42.70 -20.81 -19.83
CA ARG A 94 42.43 -20.27 -18.51
C ARG A 94 40.94 -20.50 -18.19
N ARG A 95 40.64 -21.61 -17.50
CA ARG A 95 39.47 -21.70 -16.62
C ARG A 95 39.79 -20.74 -15.46
N SER A 96 39.25 -19.54 -15.51
CA SER A 96 39.16 -18.66 -14.34
C SER A 96 37.75 -18.78 -13.79
N ASP A 97 37.68 -19.57 -12.72
CA ASP A 97 37.15 -19.14 -11.42
C ASP A 97 35.65 -18.85 -11.34
N PHE A 98 34.89 -19.95 -11.35
CA PHE A 98 33.82 -20.10 -10.38
C PHE A 98 34.47 -20.33 -9.01
N ILE A 99 34.83 -19.23 -8.35
CA ILE A 99 34.87 -19.20 -6.90
C ILE A 99 33.46 -18.77 -6.52
N VAL A 100 32.62 -19.75 -6.19
CA VAL A 100 31.60 -19.50 -5.19
C VAL A 100 32.42 -19.12 -3.97
N ASN A 101 32.42 -17.83 -3.61
CA ASN A 101 32.73 -17.45 -2.24
C ASN A 101 31.65 -18.14 -1.43
N LYS A 102 31.95 -19.39 -1.05
CA LYS A 102 31.44 -19.98 0.18
C LYS A 102 31.78 -18.89 1.17
N ALA A 103 30.75 -18.20 1.68
CA ALA A 103 30.89 -17.26 2.78
C ALA A 103 31.92 -17.90 3.71
N GLU A 104 33.08 -17.27 3.81
CA GLU A 104 34.02 -17.63 4.83
C GLU A 104 33.17 -17.65 6.10
N GLU A 105 33.13 -18.82 6.74
CA GLU A 105 32.69 -18.89 8.13
C GLU A 105 33.48 -17.77 8.78
N VAL A 106 32.79 -16.66 9.09
CA VAL A 106 33.36 -15.57 9.83
C VAL A 106 33.82 -16.26 11.10
N GLU A 107 35.14 -16.44 11.24
CA GLU A 107 35.72 -16.72 12.53
C GLU A 107 35.30 -15.52 13.37
N GLU A 108 34.25 -15.70 14.18
CA GLU A 108 33.75 -14.71 15.12
C GLU A 108 34.95 -14.30 15.98
N VAL A 109 35.48 -13.12 15.68
CA VAL A 109 36.56 -12.52 16.44
C VAL A 109 35.98 -12.15 17.79
N VAL A 110 36.22 -13.00 18.79
CA VAL A 110 36.10 -12.59 20.19
C VAL A 110 37.22 -11.58 20.43
N ILE A 111 36.90 -10.29 20.37
CA ILE A 111 37.83 -9.24 20.77
C ILE A 111 37.85 -9.26 22.31
N GLU A 112 38.95 -9.76 22.88
CA GLU A 112 39.23 -9.57 24.30
C GLU A 112 39.87 -8.19 24.50
N GLU A 113 39.04 -7.15 24.66
CA GLU A 113 39.47 -5.92 25.32
C GLU A 113 38.94 -5.95 26.76
N ASP A 114 39.86 -5.83 27.73
CA ASP A 114 39.58 -5.71 29.17
C ASP A 114 38.72 -6.81 29.83
N GLY A 115 38.89 -8.08 29.42
CA GLY A 115 38.38 -9.24 30.17
C GLY A 115 36.86 -9.46 30.12
N LEU A 116 36.12 -8.67 29.33
CA LEU A 116 34.70 -8.85 29.05
C LEU A 116 34.49 -9.50 27.67
N LYS A 117 33.60 -10.49 27.58
CA LYS A 117 33.25 -11.18 26.32
C LYS A 117 32.14 -10.45 25.60
N VAL A 118 32.40 -9.82 24.45
CA VAL A 118 31.31 -9.23 23.65
C VAL A 118 30.63 -10.32 22.81
N ILE A 119 29.30 -10.45 22.94
CA ILE A 119 28.46 -11.38 22.18
C ILE A 119 27.57 -10.58 21.25
N LYS A 120 27.78 -10.74 19.95
CA LYS A 120 26.97 -10.11 18.92
C LYS A 120 25.71 -10.94 18.65
N LEU A 121 24.54 -10.33 18.78
CA LEU A 121 23.24 -10.96 18.53
C LEU A 121 22.51 -10.27 17.38
N ALA A 122 22.07 -11.05 16.40
CA ALA A 122 21.18 -10.62 15.32
C ALA A 122 19.81 -11.28 15.54
N GLY A 123 18.82 -10.52 16.03
CA GLY A 123 17.45 -10.98 16.22
C GLY A 123 17.22 -11.99 17.36
N GLU A 124 16.14 -12.80 17.25
CA GLU A 124 15.76 -13.80 18.25
C GLU A 124 16.75 -14.98 18.27
N ILE A 125 17.44 -15.19 19.39
CA ILE A 125 18.34 -16.33 19.58
C ILE A 125 17.67 -17.46 20.37
N THR A 126 17.96 -18.71 19.99
CA THR A 126 17.53 -19.86 20.80
C THR A 126 18.46 -20.05 21.99
N LEU A 127 17.94 -20.63 23.08
CA LEU A 127 18.73 -20.91 24.27
C LEU A 127 19.95 -21.81 23.98
N GLY A 128 19.80 -22.75 23.04
CA GLY A 128 20.89 -23.60 22.56
C GLY A 128 22.02 -22.81 21.91
N ASP A 129 21.67 -21.93 20.97
CA ASP A 129 22.64 -21.10 20.23
C ASP A 129 23.31 -20.08 21.16
N PHE A 130 22.54 -19.51 22.10
CA PHE A 130 23.05 -18.58 23.11
C PHE A 130 24.07 -19.25 24.04
N ALA A 131 23.79 -20.48 24.49
CA ALA A 131 24.71 -21.26 25.30
C ALA A 131 26.03 -21.57 24.55
N THR A 132 25.95 -21.84 23.23
CA THR A 132 27.15 -22.03 22.41
C THR A 132 27.98 -20.76 22.27
N LYS A 133 27.36 -19.59 22.11
CA LYS A 133 28.04 -18.29 22.05
C LYS A 133 28.74 -17.92 23.37
N LEU A 134 28.10 -18.23 24.50
CA LEU A 134 28.71 -18.08 25.84
C LEU A 134 29.80 -19.12 26.15
N LYS A 135 29.93 -20.18 25.32
CA LYS A 135 30.79 -21.35 25.53
C LYS A 135 30.45 -22.13 26.81
N ILE A 136 29.17 -22.24 27.14
CA ILE A 136 28.64 -22.95 28.33
C ILE A 136 27.76 -24.11 27.88
N SER A 137 27.63 -25.15 28.71
CA SER A 137 26.71 -26.25 28.38
C SER A 137 25.25 -25.79 28.45
N SER A 138 24.45 -26.06 27.42
CA SER A 138 23.03 -25.69 27.38
C SER A 138 22.25 -26.27 28.58
N THR A 139 22.66 -27.44 29.08
CA THR A 139 22.09 -28.08 30.27
C THR A 139 22.31 -27.27 31.55
N GLU A 140 23.43 -26.57 31.67
CA GLU A 140 23.75 -25.73 32.83
C GLU A 140 22.95 -24.42 32.79
N LEU A 141 22.82 -23.83 31.60
CA LEU A 141 21.98 -22.65 31.38
C LEU A 141 20.50 -22.93 31.69
N ILE A 142 19.98 -24.08 31.22
CA ILE A 142 18.61 -24.54 31.50
C ILE A 142 18.38 -24.73 33.00
N LYS A 143 19.35 -25.32 33.73
CA LYS A 143 19.24 -25.50 35.18
C LYS A 143 19.20 -24.16 35.94
N LYS A 144 19.97 -23.17 35.48
CA LYS A 144 20.02 -21.85 36.10
C LYS A 144 18.73 -21.07 35.88
N LEU A 145 18.21 -21.10 34.65
CA LEU A 145 16.91 -20.53 34.29
C LEU A 145 15.77 -21.20 35.08
N PHE A 146 15.84 -22.51 35.27
CA PHE A 146 14.90 -23.25 36.11
C PHE A 146 14.92 -22.80 37.57
N LEU A 147 16.10 -22.53 38.15
CA LEU A 147 16.24 -22.00 39.50
C LEU A 147 15.70 -20.57 39.65
N LYS A 148 15.75 -19.77 38.57
CA LYS A 148 15.10 -18.45 38.48
C LYS A 148 13.60 -18.51 38.18
N GLY A 149 13.01 -19.71 38.10
CA GLY A 149 11.58 -19.92 37.90
C GLY A 149 11.11 -19.92 36.44
N GLN A 150 12.04 -19.94 35.47
CA GLN A 150 11.73 -19.95 34.04
C GLN A 150 11.97 -21.34 33.43
N MET A 151 10.92 -21.94 32.87
CA MET A 151 11.00 -23.26 32.22
C MET A 151 11.21 -23.10 30.71
N LEU A 152 12.46 -22.99 30.29
CA LEU A 152 12.87 -22.89 28.89
C LEU A 152 13.54 -24.20 28.40
N THR A 153 13.41 -24.50 27.11
CA THR A 153 13.99 -25.69 26.48
C THR A 153 15.10 -25.29 25.52
N ILE A 154 15.89 -26.23 25.00
CA ILE A 154 17.04 -25.91 24.13
C ILE A 154 16.62 -25.07 22.90
N ASN A 155 15.43 -25.33 22.37
CA ASN A 155 14.92 -24.66 21.16
C ASN A 155 13.98 -23.49 21.46
N SER A 156 13.75 -23.13 22.73
CA SER A 156 12.93 -21.95 23.02
C SER A 156 13.73 -20.68 22.74
N THR A 157 13.08 -19.71 22.12
CA THR A 157 13.58 -18.36 21.94
C THR A 157 13.80 -17.72 23.31
N LEU A 158 14.95 -17.08 23.47
CA LEU A 158 15.34 -16.41 24.70
C LEU A 158 14.97 -14.93 24.59
N PRO A 159 14.06 -14.40 25.45
CA PRO A 159 13.78 -12.97 25.46
C PRO A 159 15.03 -12.16 25.79
N MET A 160 15.17 -10.99 25.15
CA MET A 160 16.39 -10.16 25.21
C MET A 160 16.78 -9.77 26.63
N GLU A 161 15.81 -9.38 27.45
CA GLU A 161 16.02 -9.03 28.86
C GLU A 161 16.67 -10.17 29.67
N ILE A 162 16.30 -11.42 29.38
CA ILE A 162 16.83 -12.61 30.05
C ILE A 162 18.20 -12.97 29.49
N ALA A 163 18.43 -12.75 28.19
CA ALA A 163 19.73 -12.95 27.57
C ALA A 163 20.78 -12.00 28.14
N GLU A 164 20.44 -10.71 28.29
CA GLU A 164 21.30 -9.69 28.90
C GLU A 164 21.63 -10.02 30.35
N GLU A 165 20.63 -10.36 31.17
CA GLU A 165 20.83 -10.73 32.57
C GLU A 165 21.77 -11.95 32.71
N ILE A 166 21.64 -12.94 31.82
CA ILE A 166 22.54 -14.10 31.83
C ILE A 166 23.94 -13.70 31.33
N ALA A 167 24.04 -12.85 30.31
CA ALA A 167 25.33 -12.40 29.79
C ALA A 167 26.13 -11.62 30.84
N GLU A 168 25.48 -10.70 31.58
CA GLU A 168 26.11 -9.95 32.69
C GLU A 168 26.70 -10.88 33.76
N GLU A 169 26.00 -11.96 34.11
CA GLU A 169 26.48 -12.95 35.08
C GLU A 169 27.70 -13.75 34.62
N TYR A 170 28.01 -13.72 33.33
CA TYR A 170 29.16 -14.40 32.72
C TYR A 170 30.20 -13.41 32.15
N ASP A 171 30.18 -12.17 32.64
CA ASP A 171 31.06 -11.07 32.21
C ASP A 171 31.02 -10.88 30.68
N ALA A 172 29.83 -11.02 30.09
CA ALA A 172 29.59 -10.85 28.67
C ALA A 172 28.66 -9.66 28.39
N ILE A 173 29.01 -8.85 27.39
CA ILE A 173 28.21 -7.71 26.93
C ILE A 173 27.51 -8.14 25.64
N ILE A 174 26.20 -7.94 25.56
CA ILE A 174 25.45 -8.18 24.33
C ILE A 174 25.52 -6.92 23.47
N GLU A 175 26.04 -7.06 22.25
CA GLU A 175 25.98 -6.02 21.24
C GLU A 175 24.95 -6.44 20.19
N ILE A 176 23.96 -5.59 19.96
CA ILE A 176 22.91 -5.86 18.97
C ILE A 176 23.47 -5.48 17.61
N GLU A 177 23.73 -6.47 16.77
CA GLU A 177 23.89 -6.21 15.35
C GLU A 177 22.47 -6.11 14.77
N GLU A 178 22.01 -4.88 14.52
CA GLU A 178 20.93 -4.69 13.57
C GLU A 178 21.39 -5.33 12.26
N PRO A 179 20.63 -6.29 11.69
CA PRO A 179 20.98 -6.79 10.38
C PRO A 179 20.99 -5.59 9.45
N GLU A 180 22.16 -5.23 8.91
CA GLU A 180 22.21 -4.26 7.83
C GLU A 180 21.30 -4.80 6.73
N GLU A 181 20.21 -4.08 6.46
CA GLU A 181 19.37 -4.35 5.30
C GLU A 181 20.20 -4.03 4.06
N LEU A 182 20.99 -5.00 3.62
CA LEU A 182 21.78 -4.88 2.40
C LEU A 182 20.85 -4.54 1.24
N GLU A 183 21.23 -3.55 0.45
CA GLU A 183 20.46 -3.16 -0.72
C GLU A 183 20.29 -4.35 -1.68
N PHE A 184 19.18 -4.38 -2.40
CA PHE A 184 18.82 -5.50 -3.28
C PHE A 184 19.96 -5.89 -4.25
N GLY A 185 20.69 -4.91 -4.78
CA GLY A 185 21.82 -5.14 -5.67
C GLY A 185 23.01 -5.84 -4.98
N GLU A 186 23.33 -5.43 -3.76
CA GLU A 186 24.45 -5.96 -2.98
C GLU A 186 24.17 -7.38 -2.50
N LYS A 187 22.95 -7.62 -1.99
CA LYS A 187 22.50 -8.93 -1.49
C LYS A 187 22.67 -10.04 -2.52
N PHE A 188 22.40 -9.75 -3.78
CA PHE A 188 22.46 -10.72 -4.88
C PHE A 188 23.71 -10.57 -5.76
N ALA A 189 24.70 -9.77 -5.34
CA ALA A 189 25.93 -9.47 -6.08
C ALA A 189 25.64 -9.08 -7.55
N LEU A 190 24.63 -8.23 -7.74
CA LEU A 190 24.21 -7.73 -9.06
C LEU A 190 25.01 -6.49 -9.48
N GLU A 191 25.71 -5.88 -8.54
CA GLU A 191 26.48 -4.66 -8.75
C GLU A 191 27.95 -4.98 -9.03
N ILE A 192 28.53 -4.20 -9.93
CA ILE A 192 29.94 -4.30 -10.32
C ILE A 192 30.53 -2.91 -10.14
N GLU A 193 31.62 -2.81 -9.39
CA GLU A 193 32.34 -1.55 -9.22
C GLU A 193 32.82 -1.02 -10.58
N ASP A 194 32.58 0.27 -10.80
CA ASP A 194 32.98 0.95 -12.01
C ASP A 194 34.48 1.29 -11.98
N LYS A 195 35.10 1.22 -13.15
CA LYS A 195 36.41 1.82 -13.37
C LYS A 195 36.22 3.26 -13.84
N GLU A 196 37.01 4.18 -13.30
CA GLU A 196 36.95 5.60 -13.68
C GLU A 196 37.04 5.83 -15.20
N GLU A 197 37.79 4.99 -15.93
CA GLU A 197 37.97 5.08 -17.39
C GLU A 197 36.71 4.74 -18.21
N GLU A 198 35.74 4.04 -17.60
CA GLU A 198 34.51 3.61 -18.26
C GLU A 198 33.33 4.56 -18.01
N LEU A 199 33.50 5.51 -17.08
CA LEU A 199 32.53 6.53 -16.76
C LEU A 199 32.43 7.57 -17.88
N GLN A 200 31.21 7.84 -18.33
CA GLN A 200 30.90 8.88 -19.31
C GLN A 200 29.92 9.88 -18.71
N GLU A 201 29.99 11.12 -19.19
CA GLU A 201 29.00 12.14 -18.87
C GLU A 201 27.60 11.67 -19.25
N ARG A 202 26.65 11.79 -18.31
CA ARG A 202 25.27 11.36 -18.53
C ARG A 202 24.30 12.54 -18.47
N PRO A 203 23.14 12.45 -19.15
CA PRO A 203 22.10 13.47 -19.04
C PRO A 203 21.61 13.62 -17.58
N PRO A 204 21.44 14.84 -17.06
CA PRO A 204 20.84 15.05 -15.76
C PRO A 204 19.36 14.64 -15.77
N VAL A 205 18.94 14.03 -14.67
CA VAL A 205 17.54 13.69 -14.39
C VAL A 205 16.97 14.72 -13.43
N ILE A 206 15.91 15.39 -13.85
CA ILE A 206 15.33 16.54 -13.18
C ILE A 206 13.91 16.22 -12.74
N THR A 207 13.59 16.41 -11.47
CA THR A 207 12.20 16.33 -11.01
C THR A 207 11.60 17.71 -10.85
N ILE A 208 10.31 17.86 -11.13
CA ILE A 208 9.58 19.11 -10.89
C ILE A 208 8.60 18.91 -9.73
N MET A 209 8.73 19.75 -8.70
CA MET A 209 7.95 19.71 -7.48
C MET A 209 7.32 21.07 -7.15
N GLY A 210 6.38 21.10 -6.22
CA GLY A 210 5.70 22.32 -5.78
C GLY A 210 4.23 22.09 -5.42
N HIS A 211 3.53 23.15 -5.08
CA HIS A 211 2.09 23.12 -4.76
C HIS A 211 1.22 22.88 -6.00
N VAL A 212 -0.04 22.48 -5.79
CA VAL A 212 -1.07 22.47 -6.84
C VAL A 212 -1.24 23.89 -7.41
N ASP A 213 -1.57 24.01 -8.71
CA ASP A 213 -1.79 25.29 -9.41
C ASP A 213 -0.61 26.28 -9.48
N HIS A 214 0.59 25.90 -9.01
CA HIS A 214 1.81 26.66 -9.25
C HIS A 214 2.35 26.53 -10.68
N GLY A 215 1.69 25.72 -11.52
CA GLY A 215 1.99 25.63 -12.96
C GLY A 215 3.16 24.70 -13.32
N LYS A 216 3.39 23.62 -12.55
CA LYS A 216 4.40 22.58 -12.86
C LYS A 216 4.18 21.94 -14.23
N THR A 217 2.98 21.41 -14.46
CA THR A 217 2.59 20.78 -15.74
C THR A 217 2.66 21.80 -16.87
N SER A 218 2.22 23.04 -16.63
CA SER A 218 2.30 24.12 -17.61
C SER A 218 3.75 24.48 -17.95
N LEU A 219 4.67 24.45 -16.98
CA LEU A 219 6.10 24.69 -17.19
C LEU A 219 6.70 23.56 -18.05
N LEU A 220 6.40 22.31 -17.74
CA LEU A 220 6.83 21.15 -18.52
C LEU A 220 6.28 21.22 -19.96
N ASP A 221 5.01 21.55 -20.12
CA ASP A 221 4.36 21.73 -21.42
C ASP A 221 5.03 22.84 -22.25
N ALA A 222 5.31 23.97 -21.61
CA ALA A 222 6.00 25.08 -22.26
C ALA A 222 7.41 24.68 -22.72
N ILE A 223 8.14 23.90 -21.91
CA ILE A 223 9.46 23.35 -22.25
C ILE A 223 9.36 22.31 -23.38
N ARG A 224 8.33 21.48 -23.39
CA ARG A 224 8.11 20.45 -24.42
C ARG A 224 7.59 21.00 -25.74
N ALA A 225 7.15 22.27 -25.76
CA ALA A 225 6.30 22.81 -26.82
C ALA A 225 5.07 21.91 -27.10
N ALA A 226 4.53 21.30 -26.05
CA ALA A 226 3.35 20.42 -26.06
C ALA A 226 2.23 21.04 -25.19
N ASN A 227 0.99 20.59 -25.35
CA ASN A 227 -0.13 20.97 -24.50
C ASN A 227 -0.75 19.70 -23.88
N VAL A 228 -0.14 19.15 -22.84
CA VAL A 228 -0.65 17.97 -22.13
C VAL A 228 -1.64 18.36 -21.03
N ALA A 229 -1.43 19.50 -20.36
CA ALA A 229 -2.27 20.00 -19.27
C ALA A 229 -3.74 20.18 -19.65
N ASP A 230 -4.04 20.57 -20.89
CA ASP A 230 -5.41 20.73 -21.40
C ASP A 230 -6.11 19.37 -21.64
N GLY A 231 -5.36 18.29 -21.76
CA GLY A 231 -5.85 16.94 -22.05
C GLY A 231 -6.03 16.05 -20.82
N GLU A 232 -5.48 16.43 -19.67
CA GLU A 232 -5.60 15.67 -18.42
C GLU A 232 -6.94 15.92 -17.71
N ALA A 233 -7.54 14.84 -17.20
CA ALA A 233 -8.81 14.93 -16.50
C ALA A 233 -8.66 15.79 -15.22
N GLY A 234 -9.40 16.89 -15.16
CA GLY A 234 -9.32 17.85 -14.05
C GLY A 234 -8.17 18.86 -14.16
N GLY A 235 -7.38 18.86 -15.25
CA GLY A 235 -6.28 19.81 -15.46
C GLY A 235 -5.08 19.63 -14.53
N ILE A 236 -4.91 18.44 -13.93
CA ILE A 236 -3.85 18.13 -12.97
C ILE A 236 -3.07 16.86 -13.33
N THR A 237 -1.74 16.89 -13.13
CA THR A 237 -0.88 15.70 -13.23
C THR A 237 -1.20 14.73 -12.11
N GLN A 238 -1.63 13.51 -12.45
CA GLN A 238 -1.98 12.44 -11.50
C GLN A 238 -1.09 11.19 -11.64
N LYS A 239 -0.11 11.20 -12.55
CA LYS A 239 0.83 10.11 -12.84
C LYS A 239 2.26 10.61 -12.88
N ILE A 240 3.22 9.71 -12.67
CA ILE A 240 4.62 10.05 -12.88
C ILE A 240 4.94 9.85 -14.37
N GLY A 241 5.24 10.95 -15.06
CA GLY A 241 5.68 10.92 -16.45
C GLY A 241 7.17 11.22 -16.54
N ALA A 242 7.90 10.56 -17.43
CA ALA A 242 9.28 10.94 -17.73
C ALA A 242 9.49 11.14 -19.22
N TYR A 243 10.26 12.17 -19.59
CA TYR A 243 10.55 12.51 -20.98
C TYR A 243 11.93 13.15 -21.12
N GLN A 244 12.47 13.13 -22.33
CA GLN A 244 13.81 13.67 -22.60
C GLN A 244 13.76 14.75 -23.69
N ILE A 245 14.37 15.90 -23.40
CA ILE A 245 14.56 16.99 -24.37
C ILE A 245 16.03 17.12 -24.74
N THR A 246 16.30 17.85 -25.82
CA THR A 246 17.66 18.18 -26.24
C THR A 246 17.79 19.69 -26.39
N LYS A 247 18.73 20.29 -25.67
CA LYS A 247 19.06 21.72 -25.73
C LYS A 247 20.55 21.85 -26.02
N ASN A 248 20.91 22.61 -27.06
CA ASN A 248 22.31 22.84 -27.46
C ASN A 248 23.15 21.55 -27.67
N GLY A 249 22.51 20.43 -28.03
CA GLY A 249 23.16 19.13 -28.19
C GLY A 249 23.31 18.31 -26.91
N GLN A 250 23.08 18.91 -25.73
CA GLN A 250 22.98 18.21 -24.45
C GLN A 250 21.53 17.74 -24.22
N LYS A 251 21.39 16.60 -23.54
CA LYS A 251 20.09 16.00 -23.23
C LYS A 251 19.72 16.29 -21.78
N ILE A 252 18.44 16.50 -21.50
CA ILE A 252 17.91 16.69 -20.15
C ILE A 252 16.69 15.80 -20.02
N THR A 253 16.64 15.00 -18.95
CA THR A 253 15.49 14.13 -18.66
C THR A 253 14.66 14.75 -17.55
N PHE A 254 13.37 14.93 -17.79
CA PHE A 254 12.42 15.43 -16.81
C PHE A 254 11.56 14.29 -16.28
N VAL A 255 11.30 14.31 -14.98
CA VAL A 255 10.35 13.47 -14.26
C VAL A 255 9.28 14.40 -13.68
N ASP A 256 8.07 14.30 -14.20
CA ASP A 256 6.91 15.03 -13.69
C ASP A 256 6.33 14.29 -12.48
N THR A 257 6.15 14.98 -11.37
CA THR A 257 5.55 14.41 -10.15
C THR A 257 4.22 15.10 -9.82
N PRO A 258 3.18 14.34 -9.42
CA PRO A 258 1.91 14.92 -8.99
C PRO A 258 2.03 15.90 -7.81
N GLY A 259 1.24 16.97 -7.86
CA GLY A 259 1.25 18.04 -6.85
C GLY A 259 0.39 17.81 -5.62
N HIS A 260 -0.58 16.90 -5.69
CA HIS A 260 -1.57 16.73 -4.64
C HIS A 260 -0.99 16.00 -3.42
N GLU A 261 -1.42 16.37 -2.22
CA GLU A 261 -1.03 15.74 -0.95
C GLU A 261 -1.11 14.19 -0.95
N ALA A 262 -2.18 13.60 -1.47
CA ALA A 262 -2.36 12.16 -1.70
C ALA A 262 -1.18 11.43 -2.39
N PHE A 263 -0.29 12.15 -3.07
CA PHE A 263 0.84 11.59 -3.81
C PHE A 263 2.21 11.89 -3.15
N THR A 264 2.26 11.98 -1.81
CA THR A 264 3.51 12.14 -1.03
C THR A 264 4.59 11.14 -1.47
N ASP A 265 4.22 9.87 -1.57
CA ASP A 265 5.16 8.78 -1.86
C ASP A 265 5.71 8.86 -3.28
N MET A 266 4.89 9.35 -4.22
CA MET A 266 5.31 9.62 -5.58
C MET A 266 6.33 10.77 -5.64
N ARG A 267 6.18 11.80 -4.80
CA ARG A 267 7.17 12.89 -4.68
C ARG A 267 8.47 12.40 -4.06
N ALA A 268 8.39 11.63 -2.97
CA ALA A 268 9.57 11.07 -2.32
C ALA A 268 10.37 10.18 -3.30
N ARG A 269 9.67 9.33 -4.05
CA ARG A 269 10.27 8.51 -5.11
C ARG A 269 10.87 9.36 -6.22
N GLY A 270 10.16 10.38 -6.68
CA GLY A 270 10.67 11.34 -7.65
C GLY A 270 11.98 11.97 -7.18
N ALA A 271 12.06 12.43 -5.93
CA ALA A 271 13.27 13.03 -5.35
C ALA A 271 14.45 12.05 -5.39
N GLN A 272 14.26 10.82 -4.92
CA GLN A 272 15.34 9.83 -4.82
C GLN A 272 15.95 9.42 -6.17
N VAL A 273 15.18 9.54 -7.26
CA VAL A 273 15.61 9.11 -8.60
C VAL A 273 16.37 10.21 -9.34
N THR A 274 16.26 11.46 -8.89
CA THR A 274 16.72 12.63 -9.65
C THR A 274 18.00 13.23 -9.12
N ASP A 275 18.77 13.81 -10.04
CA ASP A 275 20.03 14.47 -9.74
C ASP A 275 19.82 15.91 -9.27
N ILE A 276 18.74 16.57 -9.74
CA ILE A 276 18.38 17.94 -9.39
C ILE A 276 16.86 18.04 -9.27
N ALA A 277 16.38 18.78 -8.27
CA ALA A 277 14.96 19.07 -8.08
C ALA A 277 14.66 20.54 -8.42
N ILE A 278 13.63 20.78 -9.23
CA ILE A 278 13.09 22.12 -9.48
C ILE A 278 11.87 22.31 -8.60
N LEU A 279 11.92 23.28 -7.70
CA LEU A 279 10.77 23.68 -6.90
C LEU A 279 10.07 24.86 -7.57
N VAL A 280 8.86 24.63 -8.07
CA VAL A 280 8.04 25.65 -8.72
C VAL A 280 7.17 26.37 -7.69
N VAL A 281 7.40 27.67 -7.56
CA VAL A 281 6.65 28.53 -6.64
C VAL A 281 6.01 29.66 -7.43
N ALA A 282 4.70 29.85 -7.28
CA ALA A 282 4.02 30.90 -8.01
C ALA A 282 4.25 32.26 -7.33
N ALA A 283 4.56 33.29 -8.12
CA ALA A 283 4.88 34.63 -7.63
C ALA A 283 3.67 35.38 -7.03
N ASP A 284 2.44 34.94 -7.36
CA ASP A 284 1.18 35.46 -6.83
C ASP A 284 0.80 34.81 -5.49
N ASP A 285 1.03 33.51 -5.35
CA ASP A 285 0.61 32.73 -4.18
C ASP A 285 1.66 32.73 -3.05
N GLY A 286 2.95 32.53 -3.39
CA GLY A 286 4.03 32.39 -2.42
C GLY A 286 4.27 30.93 -1.97
N VAL A 287 4.91 30.77 -0.81
CA VAL A 287 5.23 29.47 -0.23
C VAL A 287 3.98 28.90 0.46
N MET A 288 3.58 27.70 0.04
CA MET A 288 2.42 26.97 0.57
C MET A 288 2.87 25.70 1.32
N PRO A 289 2.00 25.07 2.14
CA PRO A 289 2.37 23.86 2.89
C PRO A 289 2.96 22.72 2.04
N GLN A 290 2.40 22.46 0.85
CA GLN A 290 2.93 21.45 -0.08
C GLN A 290 4.29 21.84 -0.67
N THR A 291 4.60 23.14 -0.77
CA THR A 291 5.93 23.63 -1.16
C THR A 291 6.96 23.28 -0.08
N VAL A 292 6.60 23.45 1.19
CA VAL A 292 7.45 23.08 2.34
C VAL A 292 7.66 21.56 2.41
N GLU A 293 6.62 20.79 2.14
CA GLU A 293 6.70 19.32 2.07
C GLU A 293 7.62 18.86 0.93
N ALA A 294 7.44 19.42 -0.28
CA ALA A 294 8.32 19.16 -1.41
C ALA A 294 9.79 19.50 -1.10
N LEU A 295 10.01 20.62 -0.41
CA LEU A 295 11.34 21.03 0.04
C LEU A 295 11.94 20.01 1.03
N ALA A 296 11.14 19.50 1.96
CA ALA A 296 11.57 18.48 2.91
C ALA A 296 11.99 17.18 2.20
N HIS A 297 11.22 16.74 1.20
CA HIS A 297 11.58 15.56 0.40
C HIS A 297 12.89 15.74 -0.35
N ALA A 298 13.07 16.87 -1.05
CA ALA A 298 14.32 17.15 -1.77
C ALA A 298 15.53 17.23 -0.83
N LYS A 299 15.40 17.89 0.33
CA LYS A 299 16.45 17.94 1.36
C LYS A 299 16.77 16.56 1.95
N SER A 300 15.74 15.75 2.24
CA SER A 300 15.92 14.40 2.79
C SER A 300 16.62 13.45 1.81
N ALA A 301 16.40 13.65 0.51
CA ALA A 301 17.07 12.90 -0.55
C ALA A 301 18.46 13.46 -0.91
N ASN A 302 18.90 14.54 -0.24
CA ASN A 302 20.16 15.24 -0.50
C ASN A 302 20.32 15.68 -1.97
N VAL A 303 19.22 16.12 -2.58
CA VAL A 303 19.18 16.53 -3.99
C VAL A 303 19.31 18.06 -4.08
N PRO A 304 20.25 18.60 -4.88
CA PRO A 304 20.35 20.02 -5.17
C PRO A 304 19.04 20.61 -5.70
N ILE A 305 18.68 21.80 -5.23
CA ILE A 305 17.39 22.44 -5.51
C ILE A 305 17.60 23.69 -6.37
N ILE A 306 16.79 23.86 -7.41
CA ILE A 306 16.65 25.10 -8.19
C ILE A 306 15.23 25.63 -7.98
N ILE A 307 15.10 26.92 -7.67
CA ILE A 307 13.78 27.56 -7.49
C ILE A 307 13.34 28.19 -8.80
N ALA A 308 12.21 27.73 -9.34
CA ALA A 308 11.55 28.36 -10.47
C ALA A 308 10.36 29.21 -9.97
N VAL A 309 10.55 30.54 -9.96
CA VAL A 309 9.49 31.48 -9.57
C VAL A 309 8.59 31.72 -10.79
N ASN A 310 7.42 31.09 -10.80
CA ASN A 310 6.50 31.06 -11.95
C ASN A 310 5.44 32.17 -11.88
N LYS A 311 4.70 32.36 -12.98
CA LYS A 311 3.61 33.34 -13.14
C LYS A 311 4.03 34.82 -13.01
N ILE A 312 5.26 35.16 -13.40
CA ILE A 312 5.75 36.55 -13.40
C ILE A 312 5.01 37.48 -14.39
N ASP A 313 4.17 36.92 -15.25
CA ASP A 313 3.33 37.68 -16.19
C ASP A 313 2.11 38.33 -15.51
N LYS A 314 1.78 37.93 -14.28
CA LYS A 314 0.65 38.51 -13.53
C LYS A 314 1.01 39.87 -12.93
N PRO A 315 0.08 40.84 -12.92
CA PRO A 315 0.33 42.15 -12.32
C PRO A 315 0.52 42.08 -10.80
N GLU A 316 -0.07 41.08 -10.14
CA GLU A 316 0.09 40.78 -8.72
C GLU A 316 1.37 39.98 -8.37
N ALA A 317 2.20 39.62 -9.35
CA ALA A 317 3.40 38.82 -9.12
C ALA A 317 4.45 39.55 -8.28
N ASP A 318 4.91 38.93 -7.20
CA ASP A 318 6.00 39.44 -6.36
C ASP A 318 7.09 38.36 -6.12
N PRO A 319 8.10 38.29 -7.01
CA PRO A 319 9.23 37.37 -6.84
C PRO A 319 10.06 37.66 -5.58
N SER A 320 10.09 38.91 -5.10
CA SER A 320 10.87 39.29 -3.93
C SER A 320 10.25 38.71 -2.65
N ARG A 321 8.92 38.69 -2.58
CA ARG A 321 8.18 38.02 -1.51
C ARG A 321 8.51 36.53 -1.43
N VAL A 322 8.51 35.82 -2.57
CA VAL A 322 8.85 34.38 -2.62
C VAL A 322 10.27 34.11 -2.09
N LYS A 323 11.25 34.93 -2.49
CA LYS A 323 12.64 34.82 -2.00
C LYS A 323 12.71 34.98 -0.48
N ASN A 324 12.00 35.97 0.08
CA ASN A 324 11.96 36.19 1.54
C ASN A 324 11.31 35.03 2.29
N GLU A 325 10.17 34.52 1.81
CA GLU A 325 9.47 33.39 2.44
C GLU A 325 10.32 32.11 2.41
N LEU A 326 11.02 31.83 1.30
CA LEU A 326 11.91 30.66 1.20
C LEU A 326 13.17 30.77 2.08
N MET A 327 13.66 31.99 2.34
CA MET A 327 14.75 32.20 3.29
C MET A 327 14.38 31.75 4.71
N GLU A 328 13.14 31.95 5.13
CA GLU A 328 12.66 31.48 6.45
C GLU A 328 12.74 29.95 6.57
N HIS A 329 12.70 29.24 5.44
CA HIS A 329 12.88 27.79 5.33
C HIS A 329 14.33 27.36 5.05
N GLY A 330 15.29 28.28 5.19
CA GLY A 330 16.72 28.03 5.03
C GLY A 330 17.14 27.84 3.58
N ILE A 331 16.42 28.44 2.63
CA ILE A 331 16.79 28.47 1.20
C ILE A 331 17.24 29.90 0.86
N VAL A 332 18.54 30.06 0.60
CA VAL A 332 19.15 31.38 0.39
C VAL A 332 19.54 31.54 -1.08
N PRO A 333 19.09 32.60 -1.76
CA PRO A 333 19.48 32.88 -3.15
C PRO A 333 21.00 33.12 -3.31
N VAL A 334 21.58 32.70 -4.43
CA VAL A 334 22.98 32.99 -4.80
C VAL A 334 23.29 34.49 -4.82
N GLU A 335 22.34 35.31 -5.28
CA GLU A 335 22.45 36.78 -5.28
C GLU A 335 22.61 37.39 -3.88
N TRP A 336 22.21 36.67 -2.82
CA TRP A 336 22.35 37.08 -1.42
C TRP A 336 23.47 36.32 -0.69
N GLY A 337 24.33 35.62 -1.44
CA GLY A 337 25.45 34.84 -0.91
C GLY A 337 25.08 33.42 -0.46
N GLY A 338 23.92 32.92 -0.90
CA GLY A 338 23.53 31.51 -0.72
C GLY A 338 24.03 30.60 -1.83
N ASP A 339 23.46 29.39 -1.87
CA ASP A 339 23.82 28.28 -2.75
C ASP A 339 22.69 27.85 -3.69
N VAL A 340 21.50 28.44 -3.57
CA VAL A 340 20.32 28.07 -4.35
C VAL A 340 20.06 29.07 -5.48
N GLU A 341 19.93 28.54 -6.69
CA GLU A 341 19.61 29.34 -7.88
C GLU A 341 18.12 29.66 -7.95
N PHE A 342 17.80 30.93 -8.22
CA PHE A 342 16.44 31.43 -8.39
C PHE A 342 16.24 31.91 -9.83
N VAL A 343 15.32 31.28 -10.55
CA VAL A 343 15.00 31.62 -11.93
C VAL A 343 13.56 32.08 -12.03
N GLU A 344 13.37 33.33 -12.41
CA GLU A 344 12.06 33.94 -12.64
C GLU A 344 11.54 33.55 -14.03
N VAL A 345 10.39 32.88 -14.11
CA VAL A 345 9.83 32.32 -15.34
C VAL A 345 8.34 32.62 -15.51
N SER A 346 7.86 32.63 -16.75
CA SER A 346 6.43 32.52 -17.05
C SER A 346 6.21 31.35 -18.00
N ALA A 347 5.60 30.28 -17.48
CA ALA A 347 5.19 29.14 -18.31
C ALA A 347 4.20 29.56 -19.41
N LYS A 348 3.27 30.47 -19.09
CA LYS A 348 2.20 30.91 -20.00
C LYS A 348 2.71 31.79 -21.14
N GLN A 349 3.54 32.79 -20.83
CA GLN A 349 4.13 33.69 -21.83
C GLN A 349 5.44 33.16 -22.42
N ARG A 350 5.92 32.01 -21.93
CA ARG A 350 7.22 31.41 -22.28
C ARG A 350 8.40 32.35 -22.06
N ILE A 351 8.38 33.07 -20.94
CA ILE A 351 9.46 34.01 -20.57
C ILE A 351 10.51 33.26 -19.76
N ASN A 352 11.78 33.47 -20.13
CA ASN A 352 12.98 33.00 -19.42
C ASN A 352 13.09 31.46 -19.23
N LEU A 353 12.43 30.68 -20.07
CA LEU A 353 12.56 29.21 -20.06
C LEU A 353 13.96 28.77 -20.48
N ASP A 354 14.57 29.47 -21.44
CA ASP A 354 15.94 29.20 -21.86
C ASP A 354 16.94 29.43 -20.72
N GLY A 355 16.75 30.48 -19.93
CA GLY A 355 17.57 30.74 -18.73
C GLY A 355 17.46 29.59 -17.72
N LEU A 356 16.25 29.08 -17.46
CA LEU A 356 16.07 27.92 -16.57
C LEU A 356 16.81 26.68 -17.09
N LEU A 357 16.73 26.39 -18.40
CA LEU A 357 17.43 25.24 -19.00
C LEU A 357 18.95 25.40 -18.95
N GLU A 358 19.46 26.61 -19.14
CA GLU A 358 20.89 26.92 -19.02
C GLU A 358 21.38 26.76 -17.58
N THR A 359 20.62 27.23 -16.59
CA THR A 359 20.92 27.03 -15.16
C THR A 359 20.99 25.55 -14.82
N ILE A 360 20.03 24.74 -15.29
CA ILE A 360 20.04 23.28 -15.07
C ILE A 360 21.32 22.63 -15.62
N LEU A 361 21.71 22.99 -16.84
CA LEU A 361 22.92 22.45 -17.47
C LEU A 361 24.18 22.87 -16.69
N LEU A 362 24.29 24.13 -16.30
CA LEU A 362 25.40 24.63 -15.47
C LEU A 362 25.49 23.89 -14.13
N THR A 363 24.36 23.71 -13.44
CA THR A 363 24.33 22.93 -12.18
C THR A 363 24.74 21.48 -12.42
N SER A 364 24.32 20.86 -13.53
CA SER A 364 24.72 19.49 -13.86
C SER A 364 26.22 19.34 -14.16
N GLU A 365 26.84 20.35 -14.77
CA GLU A 365 28.29 20.38 -15.02
C GLU A 365 29.07 20.47 -13.69
N ILE A 366 28.59 21.25 -12.73
CA ILE A 366 29.17 21.36 -11.38
C ILE A 366 29.09 20.02 -10.62
N LEU A 367 28.00 19.27 -10.81
CA LEU A 367 27.80 17.96 -10.17
C LEU A 367 28.62 16.83 -10.81
N GLU A 368 29.28 17.07 -11.95
CA GLU A 368 30.07 16.09 -12.71
C GLU A 368 29.35 14.74 -12.90
N LEU A 369 28.08 14.77 -13.32
CA LEU A 369 27.25 13.58 -13.44
C LEU A 369 27.83 12.56 -14.44
N ARG A 370 28.21 11.39 -13.93
CA ARG A 370 28.81 10.30 -14.72
C ARG A 370 28.08 8.97 -14.51
N ALA A 371 28.09 8.13 -15.54
CA ALA A 371 27.69 6.72 -15.44
C ALA A 371 28.38 5.85 -16.49
N ASN A 372 28.42 4.54 -16.25
CA ASN A 372 29.00 3.57 -17.16
C ASN A 372 27.93 3.02 -18.13
N PRO A 373 28.00 3.28 -19.45
CA PRO A 373 27.04 2.76 -20.42
C PRO A 373 27.30 1.30 -20.82
N LYS A 374 28.49 0.75 -20.52
CA LYS A 374 28.90 -0.59 -20.98
C LYS A 374 28.49 -1.71 -20.03
N LYS A 375 28.14 -1.39 -18.79
CA LYS A 375 27.71 -2.39 -17.81
C LYS A 375 26.27 -2.83 -18.05
N ARG A 376 25.83 -3.81 -17.27
CA ARG A 376 24.45 -4.30 -17.32
C ARG A 376 23.51 -3.18 -16.91
N ALA A 377 22.34 -3.12 -17.54
CA ALA A 377 21.42 -2.05 -17.24
C ALA A 377 20.92 -2.14 -15.79
N LYS A 378 21.03 -1.02 -15.08
CA LYS A 378 20.40 -0.75 -13.80
C LYS A 378 19.44 0.42 -14.02
N GLY A 379 18.21 0.28 -13.56
CA GLY A 379 17.22 1.33 -13.65
C GLY A 379 16.24 1.27 -12.50
N ILE A 380 15.30 2.20 -12.47
CA ILE A 380 14.29 2.29 -11.42
C ILE A 380 12.90 2.38 -12.04
N VAL A 381 11.96 1.62 -11.50
CA VAL A 381 10.56 1.66 -11.92
C VAL A 381 9.95 2.96 -11.42
N LEU A 382 9.55 3.83 -12.34
CA LEU A 382 8.79 5.04 -12.03
C LEU A 382 7.34 4.70 -11.75
N GLU A 383 6.72 3.98 -12.69
CA GLU A 383 5.31 3.61 -12.65
C GLU A 383 5.09 2.24 -13.30
N SER A 384 4.05 1.52 -12.89
CA SER A 384 3.73 0.20 -13.42
C SER A 384 2.24 -0.02 -13.52
N ARG A 385 1.82 -0.71 -14.59
CA ARG A 385 0.40 -0.95 -14.89
C ARG A 385 0.16 -2.27 -15.59
N LEU A 386 -1.09 -2.71 -15.58
CA LEU A 386 -1.53 -3.93 -16.26
C LEU A 386 -2.32 -3.54 -17.51
N ASP A 387 -1.73 -3.73 -18.69
CA ASP A 387 -2.41 -3.51 -19.96
C ASP A 387 -3.17 -4.78 -20.40
N PRO A 388 -4.46 -4.69 -20.79
CA PRO A 388 -5.25 -5.85 -21.20
C PRO A 388 -4.73 -6.60 -22.45
N LYS A 389 -3.98 -5.94 -23.33
CA LYS A 389 -3.50 -6.50 -24.61
C LYS A 389 -2.07 -7.03 -24.51
N VAL A 390 -1.18 -6.31 -23.82
CA VAL A 390 0.25 -6.66 -23.75
C VAL A 390 0.66 -7.29 -22.43
N GLY A 391 -0.15 -7.16 -21.37
CA GLY A 391 0.11 -7.69 -20.04
C GLY A 391 0.81 -6.67 -19.13
N PRO A 392 1.60 -7.12 -18.15
CA PRO A 392 2.32 -6.23 -17.23
C PRO A 392 3.35 -5.38 -17.98
N ILE A 393 3.30 -4.08 -17.72
CA ILE A 393 4.21 -3.08 -18.28
C ILE A 393 4.69 -2.14 -17.17
N ALA A 394 5.90 -1.61 -17.33
CA ALA A 394 6.48 -0.68 -16.38
C ALA A 394 7.27 0.41 -17.10
N ASP A 395 7.09 1.65 -16.64
CA ASP A 395 7.85 2.82 -17.05
C ASP A 395 9.10 2.87 -16.16
N VAL A 396 10.27 2.79 -16.79
CA VAL A 396 11.56 2.63 -16.12
C VAL A 396 12.53 3.71 -16.59
N LEU A 397 13.25 4.29 -15.63
CA LEU A 397 14.35 5.19 -15.91
C LEU A 397 15.67 4.43 -15.79
N ILE A 398 16.45 4.39 -16.88
CA ILE A 398 17.77 3.73 -16.88
C ILE A 398 18.81 4.65 -16.25
N GLN A 399 19.43 4.21 -15.16
CA GLN A 399 20.49 4.97 -14.47
C GLN A 399 21.86 4.58 -15.01
N GLU A 400 22.06 3.30 -15.30
CA GLU A 400 23.35 2.75 -15.70
C GLU A 400 23.19 1.68 -16.78
N GLY A 401 24.24 1.49 -17.58
CA GLY A 401 24.26 0.51 -18.66
C GLY A 401 23.33 0.83 -19.84
N GLU A 402 23.18 -0.15 -20.73
CA GLU A 402 22.29 -0.08 -21.90
C GLU A 402 21.31 -1.26 -21.84
N LEU A 403 20.01 -0.97 -21.89
CA LEU A 403 18.95 -1.98 -21.88
C LEU A 403 18.57 -2.36 -23.32
N LYS A 404 18.44 -3.66 -23.60
CA LYS A 404 18.14 -4.17 -24.94
C LYS A 404 16.94 -5.09 -24.98
N VAL A 405 16.27 -5.12 -26.13
CA VAL A 405 15.22 -6.12 -26.39
C VAL A 405 15.83 -7.53 -26.32
N GLY A 406 15.19 -8.40 -25.54
CA GLY A 406 15.63 -9.77 -25.29
C GLY A 406 16.39 -9.97 -23.97
N ASP A 407 16.78 -8.90 -23.29
CA ASP A 407 17.41 -8.95 -21.97
C ASP A 407 16.47 -9.57 -20.92
N ILE A 408 17.07 -10.24 -19.94
CA ILE A 408 16.35 -10.81 -18.81
C ILE A 408 16.46 -9.81 -17.66
N ILE A 409 15.32 -9.47 -17.07
CA ILE A 409 15.20 -8.43 -16.06
C ILE A 409 14.54 -8.98 -14.79
N VAL A 410 14.91 -8.38 -13.66
CA VAL A 410 14.28 -8.58 -12.36
C VAL A 410 14.02 -7.22 -11.74
N ALA A 411 12.84 -7.05 -11.15
CA ALA A 411 12.43 -5.86 -10.42
C ALA A 411 11.57 -6.30 -9.22
N GLY A 412 12.15 -6.31 -8.02
CA GLY A 412 11.49 -6.81 -6.82
C GLY A 412 10.96 -8.24 -6.98
N GLU A 413 9.64 -8.40 -6.90
CA GLU A 413 8.95 -9.70 -7.07
C GLU A 413 8.60 -10.03 -8.53
N ALA A 414 8.91 -9.15 -9.47
CA ALA A 414 8.66 -9.37 -10.89
C ALA A 414 9.95 -9.76 -11.60
N ASN A 415 9.84 -10.66 -12.58
CA ASN A 415 10.90 -10.96 -13.52
C ASN A 415 10.36 -11.11 -14.92
N GLY A 416 11.24 -11.13 -15.91
CA GLY A 416 10.79 -11.34 -17.27
C GLY A 416 11.89 -11.23 -18.29
N ARG A 417 11.46 -11.30 -19.55
CA ARG A 417 12.31 -11.03 -20.71
C ARG A 417 11.72 -9.85 -21.45
N VAL A 418 12.55 -8.85 -21.74
CA VAL A 418 12.16 -7.67 -22.51
C VAL A 418 11.66 -8.12 -23.89
N ARG A 419 10.37 -7.95 -24.15
CA ARG A 419 9.72 -8.25 -25.43
C ARG A 419 9.71 -7.03 -26.35
N ALA A 420 9.55 -5.84 -25.78
CA ALA A 420 9.59 -4.58 -26.49
C ALA A 420 10.00 -3.44 -25.54
N LEU A 421 10.66 -2.44 -26.10
CA LEU A 421 10.96 -1.17 -25.47
C LEU A 421 10.26 -0.06 -26.25
N ILE A 422 9.62 0.85 -25.54
CA ILE A 422 9.00 2.05 -26.12
C ILE A 422 9.64 3.26 -25.44
N ASN A 423 10.05 4.25 -26.23
CA ASN A 423 10.62 5.49 -25.70
C ASN A 423 9.53 6.49 -25.28
N ASP A 424 9.94 7.62 -24.70
CA ASP A 424 9.06 8.73 -24.29
C ASP A 424 8.25 9.37 -25.42
N LYS A 425 8.63 9.13 -26.68
CA LYS A 425 7.90 9.61 -27.88
C LYS A 425 6.86 8.60 -28.38
N GLY A 426 6.79 7.41 -27.77
CA GLY A 426 5.90 6.33 -28.20
C GLY A 426 6.47 5.46 -29.33
N ASP A 427 7.73 5.67 -29.73
CA ASP A 427 8.39 4.87 -30.76
C ASP A 427 8.97 3.59 -30.16
N ARG A 428 8.84 2.48 -30.89
CA ARG A 428 9.52 1.23 -30.54
C ARG A 428 11.00 1.34 -30.87
N VAL A 429 11.83 0.97 -29.91
CA VAL A 429 13.30 1.02 -30.04
C VAL A 429 13.90 -0.32 -29.61
N ASP A 430 15.09 -0.63 -30.13
CA ASP A 430 15.79 -1.88 -29.81
C ASP A 430 16.65 -1.77 -28.55
N ASN A 431 17.19 -0.57 -28.30
CA ASN A 431 18.04 -0.29 -27.15
C ASN A 431 17.67 1.06 -26.50
N ILE A 432 17.90 1.17 -25.19
CA ILE A 432 17.73 2.39 -24.38
C ILE A 432 19.03 2.68 -23.64
N GLY A 433 19.48 3.94 -23.68
CA GLY A 433 20.72 4.39 -23.06
C GLY A 433 20.52 5.05 -21.69
N LEU A 434 21.60 5.67 -21.20
CA LEU A 434 21.67 6.33 -19.89
C LEU A 434 20.67 7.49 -19.75
N SER A 435 20.09 7.60 -18.55
CA SER A 435 19.11 8.60 -18.15
C SER A 435 17.88 8.68 -19.07
N GLN A 436 17.65 7.69 -19.94
CA GLN A 436 16.54 7.71 -20.88
C GLN A 436 15.36 6.92 -20.29
N PRO A 437 14.15 7.53 -20.23
CA PRO A 437 12.96 6.82 -19.79
C PRO A 437 12.45 5.87 -20.89
N THR A 438 11.94 4.71 -20.47
CA THR A 438 11.37 3.72 -21.38
C THR A 438 10.24 2.92 -20.75
N GLU A 439 9.23 2.59 -21.53
CA GLU A 439 8.23 1.60 -21.17
C GLU A 439 8.71 0.21 -21.57
N ILE A 440 8.83 -0.68 -20.58
CA ILE A 440 9.26 -2.06 -20.75
C ILE A 440 8.03 -2.98 -20.78
N ILE A 441 7.91 -3.74 -21.87
CA ILE A 441 6.94 -4.82 -22.01
C ILE A 441 7.67 -6.15 -21.87
N GLY A 442 7.31 -6.98 -20.90
CA GLY A 442 8.04 -8.25 -20.71
C GLY A 442 7.95 -8.92 -19.35
N PHE A 443 7.41 -8.22 -18.35
CA PHE A 443 7.30 -8.77 -17.00
C PHE A 443 6.23 -9.86 -16.90
N ASN A 444 6.45 -10.80 -15.98
CA ASN A 444 5.50 -11.84 -15.60
C ASN A 444 4.39 -11.32 -14.66
N ALA A 445 4.71 -10.31 -13.86
CA ALA A 445 3.84 -9.66 -12.89
C ALA A 445 4.11 -8.14 -12.90
N VAL A 446 3.20 -7.35 -12.34
CA VAL A 446 3.35 -5.89 -12.28
C VAL A 446 4.37 -5.54 -11.18
N PRO A 447 5.56 -5.01 -11.50
CA PRO A 447 6.58 -4.67 -10.50
C PRO A 447 6.09 -3.58 -9.53
N GLY A 448 6.70 -3.49 -8.35
CA GLY A 448 6.55 -2.36 -7.45
C GLY A 448 7.05 -1.07 -8.08
N ALA A 449 6.37 0.03 -7.81
CA ALA A 449 6.88 1.33 -8.19
C ALA A 449 7.97 1.73 -7.19
N GLY A 450 9.12 2.20 -7.69
CA GLY A 450 10.35 2.37 -6.92
C GLY A 450 11.25 1.13 -6.86
N ASP A 451 10.80 -0.03 -7.36
CA ASP A 451 11.67 -1.21 -7.44
C ASP A 451 12.84 -0.93 -8.39
N VAL A 452 14.04 -1.34 -8.00
CA VAL A 452 15.23 -1.27 -8.86
C VAL A 452 15.18 -2.44 -9.85
N VAL A 453 15.37 -2.12 -11.13
CA VAL A 453 15.43 -3.06 -12.24
C VAL A 453 16.87 -3.41 -12.52
N TYR A 454 17.20 -4.70 -12.47
CA TYR A 454 18.51 -5.22 -12.86
C TYR A 454 18.40 -6.14 -14.08
N VAL A 455 19.30 -5.93 -15.05
CA VAL A 455 19.53 -6.89 -16.13
C VAL A 455 20.44 -8.01 -15.63
N ILE A 456 20.00 -9.25 -15.85
CA ILE A 456 20.68 -10.46 -15.42
C ILE A 456 20.91 -11.41 -16.59
N GLN A 457 21.91 -12.27 -16.47
CA GLN A 457 22.29 -13.16 -17.58
C GLN A 457 21.45 -14.44 -17.65
N ASN A 458 20.95 -14.93 -16.52
CA ASN A 458 20.34 -16.26 -16.42
C ASN A 458 18.93 -16.20 -15.84
N GLU A 459 17.95 -16.69 -16.61
CA GLU A 459 16.54 -16.74 -16.21
C GLU A 459 16.30 -17.59 -14.96
N GLN A 460 17.12 -18.61 -14.72
CA GLN A 460 17.03 -19.42 -13.49
C GLN A 460 17.48 -18.63 -12.26
N HIS A 461 18.48 -17.75 -12.41
CA HIS A 461 18.91 -16.86 -11.34
C HIS A 461 17.81 -15.85 -11.02
N ALA A 462 17.16 -15.30 -12.05
CA ALA A 462 15.99 -14.43 -11.94
C ALA A 462 14.91 -15.00 -11.03
N LYS A 463 14.55 -16.26 -11.27
CA LYS A 463 13.46 -16.94 -10.58
C LYS A 463 13.82 -17.18 -9.12
N ARG A 464 15.06 -17.57 -8.83
CA ARG A 464 15.53 -17.76 -7.45
C ARG A 464 15.45 -16.47 -6.64
N ILE A 465 15.93 -15.35 -7.21
CA ILE A 465 15.86 -14.03 -6.56
C ILE A 465 14.41 -13.69 -6.21
N VAL A 466 13.50 -13.81 -7.18
CA VAL A 466 12.08 -13.51 -6.96
C VAL A 466 11.44 -14.43 -5.92
N GLU A 467 11.73 -15.73 -5.95
CA GLU A 467 11.20 -16.70 -4.99
C GLU A 467 11.66 -16.42 -3.55
N GLU A 468 12.93 -16.03 -3.38
CA GLU A 468 13.50 -15.65 -2.09
C GLU A 468 12.86 -14.38 -1.55
N MET A 469 12.77 -13.33 -2.38
CA MET A 469 12.11 -12.06 -2.02
C MET A 469 10.64 -12.25 -1.65
N ALA A 470 9.90 -13.04 -2.43
CA ALA A 470 8.50 -13.33 -2.15
C ALA A 470 8.32 -14.10 -0.83
N ARG A 471 9.32 -14.88 -0.41
CA ARG A 471 9.30 -15.60 0.87
C ARG A 471 9.55 -14.65 2.03
N GLU A 472 10.55 -13.77 1.91
CA GLU A 472 10.90 -12.79 2.94
C GLU A 472 9.76 -11.81 3.21
N ARG A 473 9.12 -11.28 2.15
CA ARG A 473 7.95 -10.40 2.33
C ARG A 473 6.78 -11.09 3.00
N LYS A 474 6.54 -12.37 2.71
CA LYS A 474 5.51 -13.17 3.41
C LYS A 474 5.85 -13.36 4.88
N MET A 475 7.12 -13.57 5.22
CA MET A 475 7.57 -13.66 6.61
C MET A 475 7.44 -12.32 7.33
N ALA A 476 7.87 -11.22 6.71
CA ALA A 476 7.75 -9.87 7.27
C ALA A 476 6.29 -9.45 7.51
N THR A 477 5.38 -9.76 6.58
CA THR A 477 3.95 -9.48 6.75
C THR A 477 3.29 -10.37 7.81
N THR A 478 3.80 -11.58 8.04
CA THR A 478 3.29 -12.46 9.10
C THR A 478 3.81 -12.01 10.47
N ALA A 479 5.07 -11.60 10.56
CA ALA A 479 5.67 -11.06 11.79
C ALA A 479 5.00 -9.76 12.25
N LYS A 480 4.62 -8.86 11.32
CA LYS A 480 3.86 -7.64 11.65
C LYS A 480 2.41 -7.89 12.09
N LYS A 481 1.87 -9.10 11.87
CA LYS A 481 0.47 -9.46 12.17
C LYS A 481 0.30 -10.31 13.44
N SER A 482 1.33 -10.52 14.25
CA SER A 482 1.17 -11.16 15.57
C SER A 482 0.53 -10.18 16.56
N ILE A 483 -0.73 -9.85 16.33
CA ILE A 483 -1.61 -9.20 17.29
C ILE A 483 -1.82 -10.24 18.40
N THR A 484 -1.42 -9.91 19.62
CA THR A 484 -1.61 -10.79 20.78
C THR A 484 -3.11 -10.99 21.04
N LEU A 485 -3.50 -12.14 21.58
CA LEU A 485 -4.91 -12.41 21.94
C LEU A 485 -5.50 -11.33 22.87
N GLU A 486 -4.67 -10.69 23.69
CA GLU A 486 -5.05 -9.59 24.57
C GLU A 486 -5.36 -8.29 23.81
N SER A 487 -4.56 -7.94 22.80
CA SER A 487 -4.83 -6.77 21.94
C SER A 487 -6.04 -7.00 21.02
N LEU A 488 -6.29 -8.23 20.59
CA LEU A 488 -7.52 -8.66 19.91
C LEU A 488 -8.76 -8.53 20.81
N SER A 489 -8.65 -8.86 22.10
CA SER A 489 -9.77 -8.68 23.04
C SER A 489 -10.06 -7.21 23.35
N GLN A 490 -9.04 -6.36 23.44
CA GLN A 490 -9.22 -4.91 23.65
C GLN A 490 -9.85 -4.20 22.44
N THR A 491 -9.47 -4.60 21.22
CA THR A 491 -10.09 -4.08 19.99
C THR A 491 -11.52 -4.57 19.76
N LEU A 492 -11.92 -5.70 20.37
CA LEU A 492 -13.29 -6.22 20.32
C LEU A 492 -14.21 -5.62 21.40
N GLU A 493 -13.65 -5.01 22.46
CA GLU A 493 -14.41 -4.38 23.55
C GLU A 493 -14.74 -2.90 23.30
N GLU A 494 -14.02 -2.24 22.38
CA GLU A 494 -14.36 -0.90 21.89
C GLU A 494 -15.52 -0.99 20.88
N ALA A 495 -16.42 -0.01 20.93
CA ALA A 495 -17.68 0.02 20.17
C ALA A 495 -17.52 -0.50 18.74
N ALA A 496 -18.41 -1.39 18.29
CA ALA A 496 -18.37 -2.01 16.97
C ALA A 496 -18.17 -0.97 15.85
N ILE A 497 -16.90 -0.77 15.47
CA ILE A 497 -16.50 0.21 14.46
C ILE A 497 -17.23 -0.17 13.18
N LYS A 498 -17.98 0.79 12.62
CA LYS A 498 -18.73 0.54 11.39
C LYS A 498 -17.75 0.63 10.22
N GLU A 499 -17.44 -0.51 9.62
CA GLU A 499 -16.52 -0.58 8.49
C GLU A 499 -17.25 -0.44 7.16
N LEU A 500 -16.73 0.42 6.28
CA LEU A 500 -17.09 0.48 4.87
C LEU A 500 -16.10 -0.37 4.07
N ASN A 501 -16.58 -1.51 3.58
CA ASN A 501 -15.80 -2.42 2.76
C ASN A 501 -15.64 -1.90 1.34
N ILE A 502 -14.39 -1.80 0.87
CA ILE A 502 -14.05 -1.27 -0.45
C ILE A 502 -13.15 -2.24 -1.21
N ILE A 503 -13.47 -2.42 -2.50
CA ILE A 503 -12.55 -2.99 -3.49
C ILE A 503 -12.04 -1.86 -4.38
N LEU A 504 -10.74 -1.66 -4.40
CA LEU A 504 -10.07 -0.59 -5.14
C LEU A 504 -9.40 -1.12 -6.41
N ARG A 505 -9.76 -0.52 -7.55
CA ARG A 505 -9.08 -0.72 -8.83
C ARG A 505 -8.59 0.62 -9.36
N ALA A 506 -7.32 0.70 -9.74
CA ALA A 506 -6.77 1.89 -10.39
C ALA A 506 -6.01 1.51 -11.66
N ASP A 507 -5.66 2.50 -12.47
CA ASP A 507 -4.95 2.29 -13.73
C ASP A 507 -3.49 1.93 -13.56
N SER A 508 -2.81 2.48 -12.53
CA SER A 508 -1.44 2.13 -12.17
C SER A 508 -1.30 1.70 -10.71
N LYS A 509 -0.21 1.01 -10.40
CA LYS A 509 0.10 0.57 -9.03
C LYS A 509 0.33 1.75 -8.09
N GLY A 510 0.99 2.81 -8.57
CA GLY A 510 1.20 4.03 -7.79
C GLY A 510 -0.11 4.70 -7.41
N SER A 511 -1.08 4.77 -8.33
CA SER A 511 -2.41 5.32 -8.00
C SER A 511 -3.18 4.47 -7.00
N VAL A 512 -3.00 3.15 -6.99
CA VAL A 512 -3.57 2.27 -5.96
C VAL A 512 -3.00 2.61 -4.57
N GLU A 513 -1.68 2.75 -4.46
CA GLU A 513 -0.99 3.08 -3.20
C GLU A 513 -1.46 4.45 -2.67
N ALA A 514 -1.43 5.49 -3.51
CA ALA A 514 -1.86 6.83 -3.16
C ALA A 514 -3.32 6.91 -2.69
N LEU A 515 -4.23 6.22 -3.39
CA LEU A 515 -5.64 6.14 -3.00
C LEU A 515 -5.84 5.37 -1.72
N LYS A 516 -5.13 4.26 -1.54
CA LYS A 516 -5.20 3.46 -0.31
C LYS A 516 -4.83 4.30 0.91
N ASP A 517 -3.74 5.05 0.84
CA ASP A 517 -3.29 5.87 1.97
C ASP A 517 -4.23 7.05 2.21
N SER A 518 -4.72 7.68 1.14
CA SER A 518 -5.71 8.76 1.24
C SER A 518 -7.01 8.29 1.87
N LEU A 519 -7.52 7.13 1.49
CA LEU A 519 -8.75 6.56 2.05
C LEU A 519 -8.58 6.11 3.50
N ASN A 520 -7.41 5.58 3.87
CA ASN A 520 -7.10 5.22 5.24
C ASN A 520 -7.08 6.45 6.17
N LYS A 521 -6.58 7.60 5.70
CA LYS A 521 -6.56 8.86 6.46
C LYS A 521 -7.97 9.40 6.81
N ILE A 522 -9.00 9.02 6.05
CA ILE A 522 -10.40 9.44 6.29
C ILE A 522 -11.03 8.62 7.43
N SER A 523 -10.44 7.49 7.80
CA SER A 523 -10.96 6.63 8.88
C SER A 523 -10.88 7.32 10.24
N THR A 524 -11.87 7.04 11.08
CA THR A 524 -12.01 7.59 12.45
C THR A 524 -12.30 6.45 13.43
N ASP A 525 -12.35 6.77 14.72
CA ASP A 525 -12.62 5.78 15.77
C ASP A 525 -14.07 5.22 15.73
N GLU A 526 -15.01 5.91 15.06
CA GLU A 526 -16.42 5.46 14.93
C GLU A 526 -16.70 4.72 13.60
N VAL A 527 -16.08 5.18 12.51
CA VAL A 527 -16.25 4.63 11.15
C VAL A 527 -14.90 4.47 10.48
N ALA A 528 -14.68 3.32 9.86
CA ALA A 528 -13.41 2.99 9.23
C ALA A 528 -13.60 2.53 7.78
N VAL A 529 -12.60 2.81 6.94
CA VAL A 529 -12.51 2.26 5.59
C VAL A 529 -11.73 0.96 5.63
N ASN A 530 -12.34 -0.14 5.18
CA ASN A 530 -11.68 -1.43 5.08
C ASN A 530 -11.46 -1.80 3.60
N ILE A 531 -10.21 -1.71 3.15
CA ILE A 531 -9.84 -2.03 1.77
C ILE A 531 -9.50 -3.52 1.66
N ILE A 532 -10.47 -4.32 1.20
CA ILE A 532 -10.35 -5.77 1.08
C ILE A 532 -9.32 -6.15 0.02
N GLN A 533 -9.38 -5.47 -1.12
CA GLN A 533 -8.49 -5.74 -2.24
C GLN A 533 -8.18 -4.43 -2.96
N ALA A 534 -6.91 -4.24 -3.29
CA ALA A 534 -6.42 -3.08 -4.02
C ALA A 534 -5.47 -3.56 -5.12
N ALA A 535 -5.80 -3.32 -6.38
CA ALA A 535 -5.02 -3.84 -7.50
C ALA A 535 -5.13 -2.94 -8.75
N SER A 536 -4.08 -2.93 -9.58
CA SER A 536 -4.11 -2.19 -10.85
C SER A 536 -4.84 -2.98 -11.95
N GLY A 537 -5.43 -2.25 -12.89
CA GLY A 537 -6.17 -2.79 -14.04
C GLY A 537 -7.69 -2.60 -13.97
N ALA A 538 -8.36 -3.00 -15.05
CA ALA A 538 -9.81 -2.89 -15.20
C ALA A 538 -10.60 -3.71 -14.17
N ILE A 539 -11.86 -3.31 -13.92
CA ILE A 539 -12.76 -4.03 -13.00
C ILE A 539 -13.32 -5.28 -13.70
N THR A 540 -13.11 -6.44 -13.07
CA THR A 540 -13.42 -7.78 -13.60
C THR A 540 -14.61 -8.43 -12.89
N GLU A 541 -15.12 -9.55 -13.43
CA GLU A 541 -16.21 -10.31 -12.80
C GLU A 541 -15.80 -10.88 -11.44
N SER A 542 -14.51 -11.19 -11.25
CA SER A 542 -13.96 -11.65 -9.97
C SER A 542 -14.08 -10.58 -8.89
N ASP A 543 -13.91 -9.30 -9.25
CA ASP A 543 -14.06 -8.19 -8.30
C ASP A 543 -15.53 -8.04 -7.86
N VAL A 544 -16.47 -8.20 -8.79
CA VAL A 544 -17.92 -8.16 -8.51
C VAL A 544 -18.34 -9.29 -7.57
N ARG A 545 -17.84 -10.51 -7.80
CA ARG A 545 -18.13 -11.65 -6.91
C ARG A 545 -17.55 -11.45 -5.51
N LEU A 546 -16.33 -10.91 -5.42
CA LEU A 546 -15.71 -10.61 -4.13
C LEU A 546 -16.51 -9.52 -3.39
N ALA A 547 -16.98 -8.50 -4.11
CA ALA A 547 -17.83 -7.44 -3.56
C ALA A 547 -19.16 -7.98 -3.05
N GLU A 548 -19.81 -8.87 -3.80
CA GLU A 548 -21.07 -9.52 -3.39
C GLU A 548 -20.90 -10.31 -2.08
N VAL A 549 -19.84 -11.12 -1.97
CA VAL A 549 -19.58 -11.94 -0.77
C VAL A 549 -19.23 -11.08 0.45
N SER A 550 -18.53 -9.97 0.23
CA SER A 550 -17.96 -9.14 1.30
C SER A 550 -18.81 -7.90 1.60
N ASN A 551 -19.96 -7.74 0.93
CA ASN A 551 -20.80 -6.55 0.96
C ASN A 551 -19.98 -5.26 0.77
N ALA A 552 -19.15 -5.24 -0.28
CA ALA A 552 -18.23 -4.15 -0.57
C ALA A 552 -18.68 -3.33 -1.76
N ILE A 553 -18.32 -2.04 -1.77
CA ILE A 553 -18.44 -1.18 -2.96
C ILE A 553 -17.16 -1.26 -3.81
N ILE A 554 -17.30 -1.12 -5.12
CA ILE A 554 -16.14 -1.11 -6.02
C ILE A 554 -15.83 0.32 -6.45
N ILE A 555 -14.61 0.76 -6.17
CA ILE A 555 -14.08 2.06 -6.57
C ILE A 555 -13.06 1.88 -7.69
N GLY A 556 -13.30 2.52 -8.83
CA GLY A 556 -12.43 2.55 -9.99
C GLY A 556 -11.82 3.93 -10.22
N PHE A 557 -10.50 4.05 -10.15
CA PHE A 557 -9.78 5.27 -10.50
C PHE A 557 -9.14 5.15 -11.89
N HIS A 558 -9.60 5.98 -12.82
CA HIS A 558 -9.15 6.01 -14.22
C HIS A 558 -9.29 4.65 -14.96
N VAL A 559 -10.10 3.74 -14.41
CA VAL A 559 -10.41 2.43 -14.98
C VAL A 559 -11.90 2.28 -15.21
N ARG A 560 -12.26 1.42 -16.16
CA ARG A 560 -13.65 1.09 -16.46
C ARG A 560 -13.94 -0.39 -16.19
N PRO A 561 -15.18 -0.74 -15.83
CA PRO A 561 -15.60 -2.12 -15.74
C PRO A 561 -15.67 -2.77 -17.13
N THR A 562 -15.34 -4.06 -17.16
CA THR A 562 -15.60 -4.88 -18.34
C THR A 562 -17.10 -5.05 -18.57
N THR A 563 -17.52 -5.31 -19.81
CA THR A 563 -18.94 -5.47 -20.16
C THR A 563 -19.63 -6.59 -19.38
N LYS A 564 -18.89 -7.63 -18.99
CA LYS A 564 -19.40 -8.72 -18.17
C LYS A 564 -19.51 -8.30 -16.70
N ALA A 565 -18.48 -7.67 -16.15
CA ALA A 565 -18.52 -7.16 -14.77
C ALA A 565 -19.70 -6.18 -14.55
N LEU A 566 -20.00 -5.31 -15.52
CA LEU A 566 -21.13 -4.38 -15.41
C LEU A 566 -22.48 -5.13 -15.30
N LYS A 567 -22.68 -6.16 -16.12
CA LYS A 567 -23.91 -6.97 -16.08
C LYS A 567 -24.03 -7.78 -14.79
N ASP A 568 -22.92 -8.35 -14.34
CA ASP A 568 -22.89 -9.12 -13.10
C ASP A 568 -23.16 -8.22 -11.90
N ALA A 569 -22.65 -6.98 -11.90
CA ALA A 569 -22.88 -6.01 -10.84
C ALA A 569 -24.34 -5.54 -10.78
N GLU A 570 -24.98 -5.29 -11.93
CA GLU A 570 -26.42 -5.00 -12.00
C GLU A 570 -27.28 -6.15 -11.48
N ALA A 571 -26.89 -7.41 -11.76
CA ALA A 571 -27.61 -8.59 -11.30
C ALA A 571 -27.43 -8.84 -9.79
N ALA A 572 -26.22 -8.59 -9.27
CA ALA A 572 -25.89 -8.79 -7.85
C ALA A 572 -26.24 -7.59 -6.96
N GLY A 573 -26.57 -6.43 -7.55
CA GLY A 573 -26.81 -5.19 -6.80
C GLY A 573 -25.54 -4.56 -6.22
N VAL A 574 -24.37 -4.86 -6.79
CA VAL A 574 -23.07 -4.31 -6.36
C VAL A 574 -22.88 -2.92 -6.96
N GLU A 575 -22.58 -1.93 -6.13
CA GLU A 575 -22.32 -0.56 -6.59
C GLU A 575 -20.88 -0.43 -7.13
N ILE A 576 -20.76 0.07 -8.36
CA ILE A 576 -19.48 0.42 -8.99
C ILE A 576 -19.44 1.93 -9.19
N ARG A 577 -18.48 2.61 -8.57
CA ARG A 577 -18.19 4.02 -8.83
C ARG A 577 -16.86 4.17 -9.52
N THR A 578 -16.85 4.91 -10.62
CA THR A 578 -15.62 5.23 -11.34
C THR A 578 -15.41 6.73 -11.41
N SER A 579 -14.21 7.20 -11.09
CA SER A 579 -13.81 8.60 -11.22
C SER A 579 -12.45 8.69 -11.90
N SER A 580 -12.16 9.84 -12.50
CA SER A 580 -10.84 10.18 -13.05
C SER A 580 -10.11 11.25 -12.22
N ILE A 581 -10.73 11.71 -11.13
CA ILE A 581 -10.20 12.73 -10.22
C ILE A 581 -10.27 12.17 -8.80
N ILE A 582 -9.15 12.17 -8.09
CA ILE A 582 -9.00 11.57 -6.76
C ILE A 582 -9.95 12.21 -5.72
N TYR A 583 -10.15 13.53 -5.76
CA TYR A 583 -11.05 14.24 -4.84
C TYR A 583 -12.50 13.76 -4.88
N HIS A 584 -13.03 13.47 -6.07
CA HIS A 584 -14.40 12.97 -6.17
C HIS A 584 -14.55 11.60 -5.51
N ILE A 585 -13.48 10.79 -5.50
CA ILE A 585 -13.49 9.51 -4.79
C ILE A 585 -13.49 9.75 -3.29
N THR A 586 -12.55 10.55 -2.78
CA THR A 586 -12.45 10.81 -1.34
C THR A 586 -13.71 11.47 -0.79
N GLU A 587 -14.28 12.46 -1.49
CA GLU A 587 -15.55 13.10 -1.14
C GLU A 587 -16.73 12.12 -1.14
N ASP A 588 -16.79 11.21 -2.12
CA ASP A 588 -17.86 10.21 -2.19
C ASP A 588 -17.78 9.22 -1.03
N ILE A 589 -16.56 8.82 -0.64
CA ILE A 589 -16.33 7.96 0.52
C ILE A 589 -16.62 8.71 1.82
N GLU A 590 -16.20 9.97 1.97
CA GLU A 590 -16.56 10.81 3.12
C GLU A 590 -18.08 10.94 3.29
N LYS A 591 -18.82 11.14 2.18
CA LYS A 591 -20.29 11.19 2.21
C LYS A 591 -20.89 9.86 2.62
N ALA A 592 -20.35 8.74 2.13
CA ALA A 592 -20.80 7.40 2.50
C ALA A 592 -20.59 7.13 4.00
N LEU A 593 -19.39 7.40 4.51
CA LEU A 593 -19.04 7.25 5.93
C LEU A 593 -19.87 8.18 6.81
N THR A 594 -20.09 9.43 6.39
CA THR A 594 -20.99 10.37 7.09
C THR A 594 -22.42 9.82 7.19
N GLY A 595 -22.90 9.10 6.17
CA GLY A 595 -24.20 8.42 6.21
C GLY A 595 -24.27 7.23 7.17
N MET A 596 -23.12 6.70 7.60
CA MET A 596 -23.01 5.59 8.55
C MET A 596 -22.92 6.06 10.01
N LEU A 597 -22.58 7.34 10.23
CA LEU A 597 -22.52 7.96 11.55
C LEU A 597 -23.92 8.04 12.18
N GLU A 598 -23.95 7.79 13.48
CA GLU A 598 -25.18 7.99 14.25
C GLU A 598 -25.44 9.49 14.43
N PRO A 599 -26.69 9.94 14.30
CA PRO A 599 -27.02 11.34 14.44
C PRO A 599 -26.78 11.81 15.87
N GLU A 600 -26.41 13.09 16.03
CA GLU A 600 -26.28 13.70 17.34
C GLU A 600 -27.61 14.26 17.80
N PHE A 601 -28.01 13.93 19.02
CA PHE A 601 -29.20 14.49 19.63
C PHE A 601 -28.82 15.76 20.40
N LYS A 602 -29.32 16.91 19.94
CA LYS A 602 -29.13 18.18 20.64
C LYS A 602 -30.42 18.62 21.30
N GLU A 603 -30.35 18.88 22.60
CA GLU A 603 -31.43 19.53 23.33
C GLU A 603 -31.55 20.99 22.89
N ILE A 604 -32.73 21.35 22.40
CA ILE A 604 -33.09 22.73 22.07
C ILE A 604 -34.08 23.22 23.11
N TYR A 605 -33.65 24.18 23.91
CA TYR A 605 -34.52 24.88 24.85
C TYR A 605 -35.68 25.57 24.12
N LEU A 606 -36.92 25.30 24.56
CA LEU A 606 -38.13 25.86 23.97
C LEU A 606 -38.74 26.97 24.82
N GLY A 607 -38.73 26.84 26.15
CA GLY A 607 -39.28 27.84 27.05
C GLY A 607 -39.40 27.38 28.49
N ARG A 608 -39.64 28.34 29.39
CA ARG A 608 -39.73 28.11 30.84
C ARG A 608 -41.08 28.51 31.40
N ILE A 609 -41.54 27.70 32.33
CA ILE A 609 -42.85 27.81 32.97
C ILE A 609 -42.65 27.84 34.48
N GLU A 610 -43.37 28.72 35.16
CA GLU A 610 -43.40 28.76 36.62
C GLU A 610 -44.73 28.18 37.13
N ILE A 611 -44.67 27.25 38.08
CA ILE A 611 -45.85 26.66 38.71
C ILE A 611 -46.35 27.60 39.81
N LYS A 612 -47.55 28.15 39.63
CA LYS A 612 -48.17 29.07 40.58
C LYS A 612 -49.09 28.36 41.57
N LYS A 613 -49.82 27.35 41.12
CA LYS A 613 -50.79 26.63 41.96
C LYS A 613 -50.93 25.18 41.53
N VAL A 614 -51.06 24.26 42.48
CA VAL A 614 -51.25 22.83 42.16
C VAL A 614 -52.67 22.40 42.51
N PHE A 615 -53.34 21.76 41.55
CA PHE A 615 -54.70 21.24 41.66
C PHE A 615 -54.68 19.72 41.64
N ASN A 616 -55.58 19.09 42.41
CA ASN A 616 -55.75 17.64 42.38
C ASN A 616 -57.06 17.31 41.67
N ILE A 617 -57.00 16.69 40.49
CA ILE A 617 -58.17 16.39 39.66
C ILE A 617 -58.39 14.88 39.65
N THR A 618 -59.58 14.45 40.08
CA THR A 618 -60.00 13.05 40.06
C THR A 618 -59.96 12.49 38.63
N GLY A 619 -59.16 11.45 38.42
CA GLY A 619 -58.99 10.80 37.11
C GLY A 619 -57.78 11.25 36.28
N PHE A 620 -57.21 12.44 36.54
CA PHE A 620 -56.08 13.00 35.78
C PHE A 620 -54.81 13.25 36.63
N GLY A 621 -54.88 13.03 37.94
CA GLY A 621 -53.74 13.25 38.85
C GLY A 621 -53.57 14.71 39.26
N LYS A 622 -52.36 15.09 39.68
CA LYS A 622 -52.04 16.48 40.02
C LYS A 622 -51.75 17.27 38.75
N VAL A 623 -52.46 18.38 38.58
CA VAL A 623 -52.30 19.33 37.47
C VAL A 623 -51.83 20.66 38.03
N ALA A 624 -50.79 21.23 37.44
CA ALA A 624 -50.24 22.51 37.84
C ALA A 624 -50.84 23.63 37.00
N GLY A 625 -51.38 24.65 37.67
CA GLY A 625 -51.69 25.95 37.11
C GLY A 625 -50.43 26.80 37.04
N CYS A 626 -50.11 27.22 35.84
CA CYS A 626 -48.77 27.66 35.47
C CYS A 626 -48.81 28.92 34.61
N PHE A 627 -47.69 29.65 34.64
CA PHE A 627 -47.48 30.83 33.81
C PHE A 627 -46.21 30.65 32.99
N VAL A 628 -46.31 30.81 31.67
CA VAL A 628 -45.13 30.72 30.78
C VAL A 628 -44.33 32.02 30.90
N VAL A 629 -43.13 31.91 31.45
CA VAL A 629 -42.24 33.05 31.73
C VAL A 629 -41.54 33.48 30.45
N ASP A 630 -41.03 32.53 29.68
CA ASP A 630 -40.34 32.78 28.43
C ASP A 630 -40.54 31.63 27.43
N GLY A 631 -40.27 31.93 26.16
CA GLY A 631 -40.34 30.94 25.08
C GLY A 631 -41.76 30.45 24.77
N LYS A 632 -41.84 29.20 24.33
CA LYS A 632 -43.08 28.51 23.99
C LYS A 632 -43.02 27.06 24.40
N VAL A 633 -44.16 26.49 24.75
CA VAL A 633 -44.28 25.11 25.24
C VAL A 633 -45.28 24.40 24.36
N LYS A 634 -44.90 23.26 23.78
CA LYS A 634 -45.81 22.42 23.02
C LYS A 634 -46.31 21.28 23.90
N ASN A 635 -47.43 20.68 23.52
CA ASN A 635 -47.99 19.55 24.25
C ASN A 635 -47.16 18.26 24.17
N ASP A 636 -46.25 18.16 23.19
CA ASP A 636 -45.34 17.05 22.94
C ASP A 636 -43.90 17.30 23.43
N SER A 637 -43.64 18.45 24.08
CA SER A 637 -42.30 18.80 24.56
C SER A 637 -41.83 17.89 25.70
N ASN A 638 -40.53 17.57 25.69
CA ASN A 638 -39.85 17.05 26.86
C ASN A 638 -39.67 18.17 27.87
N ILE A 639 -39.68 17.81 29.15
CA ILE A 639 -39.62 18.76 30.25
C ILE A 639 -38.67 18.32 31.33
N ARG A 640 -38.04 19.32 31.94
CA ARG A 640 -37.20 19.20 33.12
C ARG A 640 -37.81 20.04 34.23
N LEU A 641 -38.15 19.41 35.35
CA LEU A 641 -38.67 20.10 36.54
C LEU A 641 -37.49 20.47 37.44
N LEU A 642 -37.35 21.75 37.73
CA LEU A 642 -36.33 22.33 38.60
C LEU A 642 -36.95 22.86 39.88
N ARG A 643 -36.32 22.56 41.01
CA ARG A 643 -36.65 23.09 42.34
C ARG A 643 -35.41 23.71 42.94
N ASN A 644 -35.46 25.01 43.25
CA ASN A 644 -34.30 25.78 43.72
C ASN A 644 -33.07 25.67 42.79
N GLY A 645 -33.29 25.54 41.48
CA GLY A 645 -32.23 25.40 40.48
C GLY A 645 -31.66 23.98 40.29
N VAL A 646 -32.19 22.98 41.00
CA VAL A 646 -31.77 21.57 40.86
C VAL A 646 -32.84 20.77 40.13
N VAL A 647 -32.43 19.92 39.18
CA VAL A 647 -33.31 19.02 38.42
C VAL A 647 -33.87 17.95 39.35
N VAL A 648 -35.20 17.95 39.53
CA VAL A 648 -35.92 16.99 40.37
C VAL A 648 -36.51 15.86 39.54
N TYR A 649 -36.90 16.15 38.29
CA TYR A 649 -37.51 15.18 37.40
C TYR A 649 -37.28 15.56 35.95
N GLU A 650 -37.13 14.55 35.09
CA GLU A 650 -37.06 14.68 33.65
C GLU A 650 -38.03 13.70 33.00
N GLY A 651 -38.83 14.18 32.05
CA GLY A 651 -39.85 13.37 31.39
C GLY A 651 -40.64 14.16 30.36
N ALA A 652 -41.81 13.65 29.97
CA ALA A 652 -42.68 14.30 29.00
C ALA A 652 -43.93 14.88 29.65
N LEU A 653 -44.52 15.90 29.02
CA LEU A 653 -45.84 16.39 29.40
C LEU A 653 -46.92 15.32 29.15
N SER A 654 -47.88 15.20 30.07
CA SER A 654 -49.06 14.35 29.89
C SER A 654 -50.22 15.10 29.27
N THR A 655 -50.42 16.35 29.67
CA THR A 655 -51.48 17.22 29.15
C THR A 655 -51.04 18.68 29.20
N LEU A 656 -51.41 19.44 28.19
CA LEU A 656 -51.25 20.90 28.15
C LEU A 656 -52.59 21.53 27.78
N LYS A 657 -53.18 22.28 28.71
CA LYS A 657 -54.51 22.88 28.53
C LYS A 657 -54.48 24.37 28.77
N ARG A 658 -55.31 25.10 28.03
CA ARG A 658 -55.65 26.48 28.36
C ARG A 658 -57.13 26.54 28.67
N TYR A 659 -57.45 26.96 29.89
CA TYR A 659 -58.82 26.92 30.42
C TYR A 659 -59.43 25.51 30.37
N LYS A 660 -60.31 25.23 29.41
CA LYS A 660 -60.98 23.93 29.25
C LYS A 660 -60.51 23.15 28.02
N ASP A 661 -59.72 23.78 27.14
CA ASP A 661 -59.35 23.24 25.84
C ASP A 661 -57.89 22.74 25.83
N ASP A 662 -57.64 21.64 25.11
CA ASP A 662 -56.29 21.15 24.85
C ASP A 662 -55.54 22.12 23.94
N ALA A 663 -54.40 22.62 24.41
CA ALA A 663 -53.58 23.58 23.70
C ALA A 663 -52.42 22.86 23.02
N LYS A 664 -52.28 23.05 21.70
CA LYS A 664 -51.12 22.52 20.94
C LYS A 664 -49.83 23.22 21.34
N GLU A 665 -49.90 24.53 21.56
CA GLU A 665 -48.79 25.35 22.02
C GLU A 665 -49.29 26.49 22.93
N VAL A 666 -48.44 26.89 23.87
CA VAL A 666 -48.65 28.03 24.77
C VAL A 666 -47.40 28.90 24.73
N VAL A 667 -47.58 30.21 24.56
CA VAL A 667 -46.48 31.17 24.42
C VAL A 667 -46.28 31.99 25.70
N ALA A 668 -45.11 32.61 25.83
CA ALA A 668 -44.76 33.49 26.94
C ALA A 668 -45.84 34.53 27.26
N GLY A 669 -46.07 34.75 28.56
CA GLY A 669 -47.08 35.68 29.06
C GLY A 669 -48.49 35.10 29.21
N GLN A 670 -48.69 33.83 28.86
CA GLN A 670 -50.00 33.16 28.97
C GLN A 670 -50.06 32.19 30.15
N GLU A 671 -51.26 32.05 30.73
CA GLU A 671 -51.59 31.02 31.70
C GLU A 671 -51.96 29.70 31.01
N CYS A 672 -51.51 28.59 31.59
CA CYS A 672 -51.84 27.23 31.16
C CYS A 672 -51.92 26.27 32.34
N GLY A 673 -52.63 25.16 32.14
CA GLY A 673 -52.58 24.00 33.01
C GLY A 673 -51.68 22.93 32.38
N LEU A 674 -50.74 22.40 33.15
CA LEU A 674 -49.87 21.31 32.72
C LEU A 674 -49.98 20.10 33.64
N GLY A 675 -49.91 18.92 33.04
CA GLY A 675 -49.73 17.65 33.74
C GLY A 675 -48.40 17.03 33.32
N ILE A 676 -47.71 16.38 34.25
CA ILE A 676 -46.45 15.68 33.98
C ILE A 676 -46.73 14.17 33.93
N LYS A 677 -46.21 13.47 32.92
CA LYS A 677 -46.40 12.02 32.79
C LYS A 677 -45.65 11.29 33.90
N ASN A 678 -46.30 10.35 34.58
CA ASN A 678 -45.71 9.49 35.61
C ASN A 678 -45.06 10.22 36.81
N PHE A 679 -45.37 11.51 37.04
CA PHE A 679 -44.80 12.27 38.16
C PHE A 679 -45.86 13.12 38.87
N ASN A 680 -45.92 12.98 40.20
CA ASN A 680 -46.96 13.60 41.03
C ASN A 680 -46.39 14.52 42.16
N ASP A 681 -45.07 14.64 42.35
CA ASP A 681 -44.50 15.56 43.37
C ASP A 681 -44.28 16.97 42.81
N ILE A 682 -45.34 17.58 42.30
CA ILE A 682 -45.33 18.95 41.79
C ILE A 682 -45.63 19.91 42.95
N LYS A 683 -44.81 20.95 43.16
CA LYS A 683 -44.99 21.96 44.21
C LYS A 683 -45.10 23.37 43.62
N GLU A 684 -45.73 24.25 44.39
CA GLU A 684 -45.81 25.68 44.05
C GLU A 684 -44.41 26.31 44.13
N GLY A 685 -44.07 27.13 43.14
CA GLY A 685 -42.74 27.72 42.99
C GLY A 685 -41.72 26.85 42.25
N ASP A 686 -42.07 25.61 41.87
CA ASP A 686 -41.24 24.81 40.97
C ASP A 686 -41.23 25.42 39.55
N ILE A 687 -40.15 25.16 38.83
CA ILE A 687 -39.90 25.68 37.48
C ILE A 687 -39.85 24.51 36.51
N VAL A 688 -40.56 24.60 35.39
CA VAL A 688 -40.52 23.59 34.32
C VAL A 688 -39.84 24.20 33.11
N GLU A 689 -38.74 23.61 32.67
CA GLU A 689 -38.08 23.93 31.41
C GLU A 689 -38.52 22.93 30.36
N ALA A 690 -39.08 23.44 29.26
CA ALA A 690 -39.44 22.65 28.10
C ALA A 690 -38.29 22.67 27.09
N PHE A 691 -37.94 21.50 26.57
CA PHE A 691 -36.95 21.33 25.53
C PHE A 691 -37.43 20.33 24.48
N ASP A 692 -36.88 20.48 23.28
CA ASP A 692 -37.04 19.53 22.18
C ASP A 692 -35.72 18.78 21.99
N VAL A 693 -35.78 17.56 21.48
CA VAL A 693 -34.58 16.83 21.10
C VAL A 693 -34.54 16.80 19.58
N GLN A 694 -33.62 17.56 18.99
CA GLN A 694 -33.43 17.56 17.54
C GLN A 694 -32.31 16.62 17.14
N GLU A 695 -32.62 15.79 16.15
CA GLU A 695 -31.65 14.93 15.47
C GLU A 695 -30.83 15.79 14.49
N ILE A 696 -29.54 15.93 14.76
CA ILE A 696 -28.59 16.64 13.90
C ILE A 696 -27.72 15.62 13.20
N LYS A 697 -27.74 15.62 11.87
CA LYS A 697 -26.81 14.81 11.07
C LYS A 697 -25.39 15.30 11.31
N ARG A 698 -24.52 14.39 11.76
CA ARG A 698 -23.08 14.65 11.89
C ARG A 698 -22.44 14.69 10.51
N THR A 699 -21.28 15.32 10.43
CA THR A 699 -20.39 15.31 9.27
C THR A 699 -18.99 14.96 9.75
N LEU A 700 -18.27 14.15 8.96
CA LEU A 700 -16.82 14.00 9.16
C LEU A 700 -16.16 15.38 9.03
N ARG A 701 -15.23 15.68 9.93
CA ARG A 701 -14.51 16.95 9.98
C ARG A 701 -13.13 16.80 9.36
#